data_AF-F2U9A1-F1
#
_entry.id   AF-F2U9A1-F1
#
_cell.length_a   1.000
_cell.length_b   1.000
_cell.length_c   1.000
_cell.angle_alpha   90.00
_cell.angle_beta   90.00
_cell.angle_gamma   90.00
#
_symmetry.space_group_name_H-M   'P 1'
#
loop_
_entity.id
_entity.type
_entity.pdbx_description
1 polymer ?
#
loop_
_entity_poly.entity_id
_entity_poly.type
_entity_poly.pdbx_seq_one_letter_code
_entity_poly.pdbx_strand_id
1 'polypeptide(L)'
;MVGFDRESKSVIVKGDNFDVKALGRPGVTRDRYPTAIQCYIVFDLVLLNGEPWYDRPLRERKEMLARIITPDNERIILADYKIGRSNDDFLKFANAAIDEREEGVMIKDLDSKYLLGRRDKAWMKWKPEYVDTLADDLDLLVVGGYHGEGTRRSGGISHFLLAVAEPPQPGEKPTMFNTFCKVGTGYSLKQLREIQARLRPHWKTFNTDPRNMSMSRKVRLAMPGFKEKPDVWIEPEESIIVQVKAAEICPTEKFAARFTLRFPRLQRFRLDKNWWECMLQTELMPLYDRASGKIAHRALEDHHFNADNGKLKAKRAKRTTASFRVAEHFKAADLSDIKEKSKIFSGLRLRVIGIDRITRRVMSKQDIERKIKEFGGTPVQRYEEGVLPVSDMENITVRALPQDIDIVKTSWVLDCCRLGLRLAFNPKYLLRTSTATAEALKEQVDAFGDSYEEDLTEEDFDEMLARLTDKQHTTHPAFPLLSHTELAEVEVEYTTGLQPLRLARVFLDMDKGPAGEYSTVRKTGLEVLFLGGQVMDKLDRTCTHVLVDEQGDLSRVAEYDSLFRDWPQRPKVVGCAWVKECVKLNREVDEAGFMVKAPRASGSTSPESSTTATTAAPTAAQAGATTTSSSASSSSSSTRPAPLVRRRSISAASVRADLQ
;
A
#
# COMPACT_ATOMS: atom_id res chain seq x y z
N MET A 1 24.09 -12.22 -6.17
CA MET A 1 25.02 -12.10 -5.03
C MET A 1 24.66 -13.18 -4.02
N VAL A 2 25.64 -13.99 -3.62
CA VAL A 2 25.53 -15.07 -2.64
C VAL A 2 26.68 -14.96 -1.64
N GLY A 3 26.60 -15.70 -0.53
CA GLY A 3 27.77 -15.91 0.32
C GLY A 3 28.57 -17.10 -0.18
N PHE A 4 29.90 -17.01 -0.13
CA PHE A 4 30.80 -18.09 -0.46
C PHE A 4 31.75 -18.33 0.71
N ASP A 5 31.80 -19.55 1.20
CA ASP A 5 32.72 -19.96 2.25
C ASP A 5 34.05 -20.41 1.64
N ARG A 6 35.14 -19.72 1.98
CA ARG A 6 36.47 -20.01 1.44
C ARG A 6 37.08 -21.31 1.98
N GLU A 7 36.65 -21.76 3.16
CA GLU A 7 37.18 -22.98 3.76
C GLU A 7 36.55 -24.22 3.14
N SER A 8 35.21 -24.29 3.10
CA SER A 8 34.50 -25.39 2.43
C SER A 8 34.46 -25.26 0.90
N LYS A 9 34.88 -24.11 0.35
CA LYS A 9 34.80 -23.76 -1.08
C LYS A 9 33.39 -23.94 -1.66
N SER A 10 32.39 -23.54 -0.90
CA SER A 10 30.98 -23.77 -1.24
C SER A 10 30.13 -22.51 -1.10
N VAL A 11 29.01 -22.48 -1.83
CA VAL A 11 28.03 -21.41 -1.71
C VAL A 11 27.21 -21.61 -0.43
N ILE A 12 27.14 -20.57 0.38
CA ILE A 12 26.38 -20.57 1.62
C ILE A 12 24.90 -20.35 1.31
N VAL A 13 24.06 -21.27 1.78
CA VAL A 13 22.61 -21.17 1.64
C VAL A 13 22.06 -19.99 2.44
N LYS A 14 21.21 -19.18 1.80
CA LYS A 14 20.59 -18.03 2.44
C LYS A 14 19.51 -18.46 3.44
N GLY A 15 19.88 -18.57 4.71
CA GLY A 15 18.97 -18.79 5.84
C GLY A 15 18.58 -17.50 6.58
N ASP A 16 17.70 -17.63 7.57
CA ASP A 16 17.11 -16.53 8.36
C ASP A 16 18.12 -15.62 9.08
N ASN A 17 19.36 -16.08 9.27
CA ASN A 17 20.42 -15.37 9.99
C ASN A 17 21.64 -15.03 9.11
N PHE A 18 21.51 -15.13 7.78
CA PHE A 18 22.62 -14.89 6.85
C PHE A 18 22.29 -13.74 5.89
N ASP A 19 22.87 -12.56 6.14
CA ASP A 19 22.76 -11.42 5.25
C ASP A 19 24.04 -11.21 4.44
N VAL A 20 23.97 -11.58 3.16
CA VAL A 20 25.04 -11.39 2.19
C VAL A 20 25.47 -9.92 2.09
N LYS A 21 24.55 -8.97 2.29
CA LYS A 21 24.86 -7.53 2.19
C LYS A 21 25.68 -7.02 3.38
N ALA A 22 25.59 -7.72 4.51
CA ALA A 22 26.31 -7.39 5.73
C ALA A 22 27.65 -8.16 5.86
N LEU A 23 27.90 -9.15 4.99
CA LEU A 23 29.16 -9.91 4.98
C LEU A 23 30.38 -8.98 4.92
N GLY A 24 31.32 -9.22 5.84
CA GLY A 24 32.54 -8.42 6.02
C GLY A 24 32.41 -7.27 7.03
N ARG A 25 31.22 -6.96 7.55
CA ARG A 25 31.04 -5.92 8.59
C ARG A 25 31.41 -6.46 9.98
N PRO A 26 32.25 -5.74 10.77
CA PRO A 26 32.52 -6.09 12.16
C PRO A 26 31.22 -6.14 13.00
N GLY A 27 31.08 -7.15 13.88
CA GLY A 27 29.97 -7.25 14.84
C GLY A 27 28.64 -7.82 14.33
N VAL A 28 28.52 -8.20 13.05
CA VAL A 28 27.28 -8.80 12.50
C VAL A 28 27.53 -10.19 11.91
N THR A 29 28.47 -10.32 10.97
CA THR A 29 28.70 -11.58 10.24
C THR A 29 30.09 -12.18 10.42
N ARG A 30 31.11 -11.36 10.74
CA ARG A 30 32.52 -11.81 10.78
C ARG A 30 32.79 -12.84 11.88
N ASP A 31 32.05 -12.78 12.99
CA ASP A 31 32.26 -13.69 14.12
C ASP A 31 31.52 -15.03 13.93
N ARG A 32 30.40 -15.04 13.17
CA ARG A 32 29.63 -16.27 12.87
C ARG A 32 30.10 -16.98 11.60
N TYR A 33 30.60 -16.23 10.62
CA TYR A 33 31.05 -16.74 9.34
C TYR A 33 32.40 -16.08 8.96
N PRO A 34 33.49 -16.42 9.66
CA PRO A 34 34.78 -15.73 9.54
C PRO A 34 35.43 -15.87 8.16
N THR A 35 35.12 -16.96 7.47
CA THR A 35 35.66 -17.34 6.15
C THR A 35 34.74 -16.97 5.00
N ALA A 36 33.54 -16.43 5.29
CA ALA A 36 32.53 -16.12 4.27
C ALA A 36 32.78 -14.78 3.59
N ILE A 37 32.72 -14.77 2.26
CA ILE A 37 32.83 -13.59 1.42
C ILE A 37 31.60 -13.42 0.52
N GLN A 38 31.44 -12.24 -0.06
CA GLN A 38 30.43 -11.99 -1.09
C GLN A 38 30.92 -12.58 -2.42
N CYS A 39 30.05 -13.33 -3.08
CA CYS A 39 30.29 -13.91 -4.40
C CYS A 39 29.19 -13.50 -5.37
N TYR A 40 29.60 -12.96 -6.52
CA TYR A 40 28.70 -12.60 -7.59
C TYR A 40 28.63 -13.70 -8.65
N ILE A 41 27.56 -14.49 -8.59
CA ILE A 41 27.24 -15.45 -9.65
C ILE A 41 26.52 -14.72 -10.78
N VAL A 42 27.19 -14.55 -11.91
CA VAL A 42 26.72 -13.78 -13.07
C VAL A 42 26.04 -14.71 -14.07
N PHE A 43 24.82 -14.37 -14.49
CA PHE A 43 24.02 -15.27 -15.33
C PHE A 43 23.56 -14.68 -16.66
N ASP A 44 23.66 -13.36 -16.89
CA ASP A 44 23.25 -12.70 -18.13
C ASP A 44 23.98 -11.36 -18.33
N LEU A 45 23.87 -10.80 -19.54
CA LEU A 45 24.41 -9.51 -19.97
C LEU A 45 23.27 -8.65 -20.55
N VAL A 46 23.10 -7.43 -20.07
CA VAL A 46 22.04 -6.52 -20.53
C VAL A 46 22.53 -5.24 -21.21
N LEU A 47 23.78 -4.84 -20.93
CA LEU A 47 24.42 -3.63 -21.45
C LEU A 47 25.92 -3.87 -21.53
N LEU A 48 26.55 -3.50 -22.64
CA LEU A 48 28.00 -3.60 -22.83
C LEU A 48 28.51 -2.32 -23.52
N ASN A 49 29.44 -1.60 -22.89
CA ASN A 49 30.07 -0.39 -23.46
C ASN A 49 29.08 0.65 -24.01
N GLY A 50 27.94 0.84 -23.33
CA GLY A 50 26.88 1.76 -23.77
C GLY A 50 25.92 1.19 -24.80
N GLU A 51 26.20 0.02 -25.38
CA GLU A 51 25.28 -0.69 -26.28
C GLU A 51 24.27 -1.54 -25.47
N PRO A 52 22.97 -1.40 -25.72
CA PRO A 52 21.94 -2.31 -25.20
C PRO A 52 22.11 -3.74 -25.76
N TRP A 53 22.17 -4.73 -24.86
CA TRP A 53 22.25 -6.16 -25.23
C TRP A 53 20.97 -6.94 -24.91
N TYR A 54 20.00 -6.31 -24.22
CA TYR A 54 18.76 -6.97 -23.81
C TYR A 54 17.89 -7.44 -24.98
N ASP A 55 18.00 -6.84 -26.16
CA ASP A 55 17.22 -7.20 -27.36
C ASP A 55 17.82 -8.37 -28.17
N ARG A 56 19.02 -8.84 -27.82
CA ARG A 56 19.68 -9.97 -28.49
C ARG A 56 19.22 -11.32 -27.89
N PRO A 57 19.29 -12.43 -28.63
CA PRO A 57 19.03 -13.78 -28.11
C PRO A 57 19.91 -14.14 -26.90
N LEU A 58 19.38 -14.93 -25.95
CA LEU A 58 20.12 -15.38 -24.76
C LEU A 58 21.43 -16.10 -25.13
N ARG A 59 21.45 -16.85 -26.22
CA ARG A 59 22.68 -17.49 -26.75
C ARG A 59 23.80 -16.47 -26.95
N GLU A 60 23.54 -15.41 -27.71
CA GLU A 60 24.54 -14.36 -27.98
C GLU A 60 25.00 -13.68 -26.68
N ARG A 61 24.06 -13.39 -25.77
CA ARG A 61 24.36 -12.75 -24.49
C ARG A 61 25.24 -13.64 -23.61
N LYS A 62 25.00 -14.95 -23.58
CA LYS A 62 25.82 -15.93 -22.85
C LYS A 62 27.23 -16.07 -23.43
N GLU A 63 27.34 -16.14 -24.75
CA GLU A 63 28.64 -16.19 -25.44
C GLU A 63 29.46 -14.93 -25.17
N MET A 64 28.83 -13.76 -25.25
CA MET A 64 29.50 -12.50 -24.94
C MET A 64 29.89 -12.39 -23.47
N LEU A 65 29.01 -12.82 -22.55
CA LEU A 65 29.28 -12.82 -21.11
C LEU A 65 30.54 -13.63 -20.77
N ALA A 66 30.73 -14.80 -21.40
CA ALA A 66 31.91 -15.64 -21.21
C ALA A 66 33.20 -15.02 -21.76
N ARG A 67 33.12 -14.09 -22.73
CA ARG A 67 34.28 -13.38 -23.29
C ARG A 67 34.71 -12.18 -22.46
N ILE A 68 33.77 -11.51 -21.80
CA ILE A 68 34.04 -10.25 -21.07
C ILE A 68 34.37 -10.47 -19.59
N ILE A 69 33.98 -11.61 -19.01
CA ILE A 69 34.28 -11.94 -17.61
C ILE A 69 35.36 -13.01 -17.56
N THR A 70 36.48 -12.67 -16.91
CA THR A 70 37.44 -13.67 -16.41
C THR A 70 36.94 -14.14 -15.04
N PRO A 71 36.38 -15.35 -14.92
CA PRO A 71 35.82 -15.81 -13.66
C PRO A 71 36.93 -16.00 -12.62
N ASP A 72 36.58 -15.66 -11.38
CA ASP A 72 37.32 -16.02 -10.18
C ASP A 72 36.49 -17.08 -9.43
N ASN A 73 37.15 -18.16 -8.97
CA ASN A 73 36.47 -19.30 -8.36
C ASN A 73 35.82 -18.98 -6.99
N GLU A 74 36.01 -17.76 -6.47
CA GLU A 74 35.47 -17.34 -5.17
C GLU A 74 34.59 -16.08 -5.26
N ARG A 75 35.00 -15.04 -6.01
CA ARG A 75 34.32 -13.73 -5.98
C ARG A 75 33.37 -13.46 -7.15
N ILE A 76 33.73 -13.85 -8.37
CA ILE A 76 32.91 -13.60 -9.57
C ILE A 76 32.87 -14.88 -10.38
N ILE A 77 31.76 -15.59 -10.28
CA ILE A 77 31.57 -16.90 -10.92
C ILE A 77 30.55 -16.74 -12.04
N LEU A 78 30.79 -17.37 -13.19
CA LEU A 78 29.76 -17.50 -14.22
C LEU A 78 28.81 -18.63 -13.85
N ALA A 79 27.50 -18.37 -13.88
CA ALA A 79 26.49 -19.39 -13.65
C ALA A 79 26.60 -20.49 -14.72
N ASP A 80 26.84 -21.72 -14.28
CA ASP A 80 26.87 -22.90 -15.15
C ASP A 80 25.52 -23.08 -15.86
N TYR A 81 25.55 -23.63 -17.07
CA TYR A 81 24.36 -23.97 -17.82
C TYR A 81 24.61 -25.15 -18.75
N LYS A 82 23.57 -25.98 -18.91
CA LYS A 82 23.58 -27.13 -19.81
C LYS A 82 22.49 -26.94 -20.86
N ILE A 83 22.78 -27.27 -22.12
CA ILE A 83 21.79 -27.22 -23.19
C ILE A 83 20.99 -28.52 -23.16
N GLY A 84 19.68 -28.42 -22.91
CA GLY A 84 18.73 -29.53 -23.02
C GLY A 84 17.80 -29.33 -24.21
N ARG A 85 17.37 -30.43 -24.84
CA ARG A 85 16.43 -30.44 -25.98
C ARG A 85 15.24 -31.37 -25.76
N SER A 86 15.24 -32.14 -24.68
CA SER A 86 14.25 -33.17 -24.38
C SER A 86 13.76 -33.12 -22.93
N ASN A 87 12.69 -33.85 -22.63
CA ASN A 87 12.24 -34.03 -21.24
C ASN A 87 13.27 -34.83 -20.42
N ASP A 88 13.91 -35.83 -21.03
CA ASP A 88 14.96 -36.64 -20.40
C ASP A 88 16.14 -35.76 -19.95
N ASP A 89 16.54 -34.79 -20.77
CA ASP A 89 17.57 -33.81 -20.39
C ASP A 89 17.13 -33.02 -19.15
N PHE A 90 15.88 -32.56 -19.14
CA PHE A 90 15.32 -31.84 -18.01
C PHE A 90 15.29 -32.71 -16.75
N LEU A 91 14.81 -33.95 -16.81
CA LEU A 91 14.81 -34.89 -15.70
C LEU A 91 16.22 -35.10 -15.15
N LYS A 92 17.19 -35.33 -16.04
CA LYS A 92 18.60 -35.51 -15.67
C LYS A 92 19.14 -34.29 -14.93
N PHE A 93 18.90 -33.08 -15.45
CA PHE A 93 19.41 -31.85 -14.82
C PHE A 93 18.68 -31.53 -13.51
N ALA A 94 17.37 -31.77 -13.44
CA ALA A 94 16.57 -31.58 -12.25
C ALA A 94 16.98 -32.55 -11.12
N ASN A 95 17.24 -33.82 -11.45
CA ASN A 95 17.75 -34.80 -10.49
C ASN A 95 19.16 -34.46 -10.00
N ALA A 96 20.06 -34.04 -10.89
CA ALA A 96 21.38 -33.57 -10.48
C ALA A 96 21.29 -32.39 -9.50
N ALA A 97 20.40 -31.42 -9.75
CA ALA A 97 20.17 -30.31 -8.83
C ALA A 97 19.58 -30.75 -7.47
N ILE A 98 18.75 -31.79 -7.44
CA ILE A 98 18.26 -32.39 -6.18
C ILE A 98 19.40 -33.06 -5.43
N ASP A 99 20.21 -33.87 -6.12
CA ASP A 99 21.34 -34.60 -5.54
C ASP A 99 22.41 -33.64 -4.98
N GLU A 100 22.67 -32.55 -5.70
CA GLU A 100 23.56 -31.45 -5.29
C GLU A 100 22.91 -30.50 -4.26
N ARG A 101 21.66 -30.76 -3.86
CA ARG A 101 20.90 -30.02 -2.84
C ARG A 101 20.73 -28.54 -3.20
N GLU A 102 20.57 -28.25 -4.47
CA GLU A 102 20.25 -26.91 -4.96
C GLU A 102 18.77 -26.55 -4.66
N GLU A 103 18.36 -25.34 -5.05
CA GLU A 103 16.96 -24.89 -4.89
C GLU A 103 16.04 -25.45 -6.00
N GLY A 104 16.63 -25.85 -7.13
CA GLY A 104 15.94 -26.26 -8.35
C GLY A 104 16.66 -25.72 -9.59
N VAL A 105 16.02 -25.82 -10.75
CA VAL A 105 16.63 -25.44 -12.04
C VAL A 105 15.91 -24.25 -12.69
N MET A 106 16.68 -23.43 -13.40
CA MET A 106 16.17 -22.38 -14.28
C MET A 106 16.18 -22.87 -15.72
N ILE A 107 15.02 -22.89 -16.36
CA ILE A 107 14.84 -23.27 -17.77
C ILE A 107 14.69 -21.97 -18.56
N LYS A 108 15.56 -21.76 -19.54
CA LYS A 108 15.57 -20.54 -20.35
C LYS A 108 15.61 -20.89 -21.83
N ASP A 109 14.72 -20.28 -22.60
CA ASP A 109 14.76 -20.34 -24.05
C ASP A 109 16.01 -19.58 -24.56
N LEU A 110 16.83 -20.25 -25.36
CA LEU A 110 18.08 -19.69 -25.92
C LEU A 110 17.83 -18.56 -26.91
N ASP A 111 16.66 -18.54 -27.54
CA ASP A 111 16.28 -17.53 -28.52
C ASP A 111 15.51 -16.36 -27.88
N SER A 112 15.32 -16.40 -26.55
CA SER A 112 14.62 -15.36 -25.81
C SER A 112 15.44 -14.08 -25.64
N LYS A 113 14.75 -12.95 -25.78
CA LYS A 113 15.24 -11.63 -25.40
C LYS A 113 15.14 -11.42 -23.89
N TYR A 114 15.87 -10.43 -23.37
CA TYR A 114 15.72 -9.99 -22.00
C TYR A 114 14.64 -8.90 -21.91
N LEU A 115 13.46 -9.25 -21.40
CA LEU A 115 12.34 -8.30 -21.29
C LEU A 115 12.45 -7.45 -20.01
N LEU A 116 12.60 -6.13 -20.18
CA LEU A 116 12.64 -5.19 -19.06
C LEU A 116 11.26 -4.97 -18.46
N GLY A 117 11.13 -5.13 -17.14
CA GLY A 117 9.88 -4.86 -16.40
C GLY A 117 8.72 -5.80 -16.73
N ARG A 118 8.93 -6.83 -17.54
CA ARG A 118 7.91 -7.80 -17.95
C ARG A 118 8.35 -9.22 -17.66
N ARG A 119 7.37 -10.11 -17.55
CA ARG A 119 7.58 -11.54 -17.35
C ARG A 119 6.88 -12.31 -18.45
N ASP A 120 7.63 -13.14 -19.16
CA ASP A 120 7.10 -14.09 -20.13
C ASP A 120 7.29 -15.54 -19.64
N LYS A 121 7.01 -16.49 -20.52
CA LYS A 121 7.22 -17.92 -20.27
C LYS A 121 8.58 -18.41 -20.76
N ALA A 122 9.42 -17.55 -21.34
CA ALA A 122 10.72 -17.96 -21.86
C ALA A 122 11.67 -18.37 -20.72
N TRP A 123 11.48 -17.79 -19.54
CA TRP A 123 12.26 -18.09 -18.35
C TRP A 123 11.36 -18.71 -17.28
N MET A 124 11.54 -20.01 -17.07
CA MET A 124 10.80 -20.79 -16.08
C MET A 124 11.72 -21.20 -14.95
N LYS A 125 11.16 -21.24 -13.74
CA LYS A 125 11.82 -21.81 -12.57
C LYS A 125 11.09 -23.09 -12.22
N TRP A 126 11.84 -24.16 -12.10
CA TRP A 126 11.33 -25.43 -11.59
C TRP A 126 11.97 -25.72 -10.25
N LYS A 127 11.19 -26.25 -9.32
CA LYS A 127 11.67 -26.65 -8.01
C LYS A 127 11.02 -27.96 -7.55
N PRO A 128 11.73 -28.77 -6.76
CA PRO A 128 11.20 -30.05 -6.31
C PRO A 128 9.87 -29.95 -5.55
N GLU A 129 9.68 -28.90 -4.73
CA GLU A 129 8.44 -28.73 -3.95
C GLU A 129 7.18 -28.43 -4.79
N TYR A 130 7.33 -28.25 -6.10
CA TYR A 130 6.19 -28.11 -7.02
C TYR A 130 5.60 -29.45 -7.44
N VAL A 131 6.26 -30.57 -7.14
CA VAL A 131 5.78 -31.92 -7.46
C VAL A 131 5.28 -32.59 -6.19
N ASP A 132 4.05 -33.09 -6.23
CA ASP A 132 3.38 -33.58 -5.02
C ASP A 132 4.03 -34.78 -4.37
N THR A 133 4.74 -35.58 -5.15
CA THR A 133 5.39 -36.81 -4.70
C THR A 133 6.82 -36.61 -4.23
N LEU A 134 7.48 -35.49 -4.51
CA LEU A 134 8.92 -35.35 -4.28
C LEU A 134 9.31 -34.82 -2.90
N ALA A 135 8.42 -34.05 -2.27
CA ALA A 135 8.65 -33.42 -0.97
C ALA A 135 7.71 -34.04 0.08
N ASP A 136 8.24 -34.30 1.28
CA ASP A 136 7.40 -34.74 2.39
C ASP A 136 6.46 -33.61 2.84
N ASP A 137 5.19 -33.97 3.03
CA ASP A 137 4.18 -33.08 3.57
C ASP A 137 4.20 -33.09 5.10
N LEU A 138 4.07 -31.92 5.70
CA LEU A 138 4.12 -31.73 7.15
C LEU A 138 2.73 -31.37 7.66
N ASP A 139 2.12 -32.26 8.45
CA ASP A 139 0.84 -32.01 9.10
C ASP A 139 1.07 -31.30 10.44
N LEU A 140 0.82 -29.99 10.48
CA LEU A 140 1.14 -29.12 11.62
C LEU A 140 -0.13 -28.53 12.24
N LEU A 141 -0.12 -28.32 13.56
CA LEU A 141 -1.27 -27.76 14.28
C LEU A 141 -1.22 -26.22 14.27
N VAL A 142 -2.35 -25.57 13.98
CA VAL A 142 -2.47 -24.11 14.17
C VAL A 142 -2.54 -23.80 15.66
N VAL A 143 -1.70 -22.90 16.18
CA VAL A 143 -1.71 -22.51 17.60
C VAL A 143 -1.83 -21.00 17.80
N GLY A 144 -1.67 -20.23 16.73
CA GLY A 144 -1.81 -18.78 16.76
C GLY A 144 -2.11 -18.17 15.40
N GLY A 145 -2.46 -16.89 15.42
CA GLY A 145 -2.85 -16.12 14.26
C GLY A 145 -2.27 -14.71 14.27
N TYR A 146 -2.07 -14.16 13.07
CA TYR A 146 -1.67 -12.77 12.86
C TYR A 146 -2.68 -12.05 11.97
N HIS A 147 -3.00 -10.82 12.32
CA HIS A 147 -3.87 -9.97 11.52
C HIS A 147 -3.24 -9.67 10.17
N GLY A 148 -4.05 -9.70 9.12
CA GLY A 148 -3.61 -9.30 7.78
C GLY A 148 -3.58 -7.80 7.60
N GLU A 149 -2.55 -7.35 6.90
CA GLU A 149 -2.40 -5.98 6.43
C GLU A 149 -2.81 -5.86 4.94
N GLY A 150 -3.18 -4.64 4.54
CA GLY A 150 -3.54 -4.30 3.16
C GLY A 150 -4.94 -4.71 2.70
N THR A 151 -5.42 -4.11 1.61
CA THR A 151 -6.84 -4.12 1.18
C THR A 151 -7.45 -5.50 0.93
N ARG A 152 -6.63 -6.53 0.64
CA ARG A 152 -7.11 -7.89 0.31
C ARG A 152 -7.15 -8.84 1.51
N ARG A 153 -6.37 -8.58 2.55
CA ARG A 153 -6.20 -9.46 3.72
C ARG A 153 -6.51 -8.77 5.04
N SER A 154 -6.80 -7.47 5.02
CA SER A 154 -7.29 -6.68 6.16
C SER A 154 -8.65 -7.19 6.65
N GLY A 155 -8.84 -7.19 7.97
CA GLY A 155 -10.12 -7.53 8.62
C GLY A 155 -10.21 -8.94 9.21
N GLY A 156 -9.11 -9.70 9.28
CA GLY A 156 -9.07 -11.01 9.92
C GLY A 156 -7.67 -11.61 10.02
N ILE A 157 -7.59 -12.83 10.57
CA ILE A 157 -6.33 -13.59 10.69
C ILE A 157 -5.90 -14.10 9.33
N SER A 158 -4.74 -13.67 8.87
CA SER A 158 -4.23 -13.98 7.53
C SER A 158 -2.92 -14.76 7.53
N HIS A 159 -2.25 -14.90 8.67
CA HIS A 159 -1.10 -15.77 8.82
C HIS A 159 -1.33 -16.63 10.06
N PHE A 160 -0.79 -17.85 10.05
CA PHE A 160 -0.96 -18.81 11.13
C PHE A 160 0.39 -19.18 11.73
N LEU A 161 0.46 -19.20 13.05
CA LEU A 161 1.56 -19.80 13.81
C LEU A 161 1.27 -21.29 13.98
N LEU A 162 2.23 -22.13 13.61
CA LEU A 162 2.09 -23.57 13.59
C LEU A 162 3.00 -24.23 14.62
N ALA A 163 2.59 -25.39 15.14
CA ALA A 163 3.32 -26.17 16.12
C ALA A 163 3.37 -27.67 15.78
N VAL A 164 4.37 -28.33 16.36
CA VAL A 164 4.50 -29.80 16.43
C VAL A 164 4.19 -30.27 17.85
N ALA A 165 3.72 -31.50 18.00
CA ALA A 165 3.44 -32.09 19.31
C ALA A 165 4.70 -32.67 19.97
N GLU A 166 4.80 -32.57 21.29
CA GLU A 166 5.70 -33.44 22.05
C GLU A 166 5.13 -34.87 22.05
N PRO A 167 5.99 -35.91 22.03
CA PRO A 167 5.53 -37.29 22.04
C PRO A 167 4.70 -37.56 23.31
N PRO A 168 3.42 -37.96 23.18
CA PRO A 168 2.61 -38.33 24.34
C PRO A 168 3.06 -39.66 24.92
N GLN A 169 2.58 -39.97 26.12
CA GLN A 169 2.65 -41.34 26.63
C GLN A 169 1.83 -42.27 25.74
N PRO A 170 2.19 -43.56 25.61
CA PRO A 170 1.46 -44.51 24.79
C PRO A 170 -0.03 -44.56 25.16
N GLY A 171 -0.91 -44.30 24.17
CA GLY A 171 -2.36 -44.30 24.37
C GLY A 171 -2.96 -42.96 24.82
N GLU A 172 -2.13 -41.95 25.12
CA GLU A 172 -2.58 -40.61 25.51
C GLU A 172 -2.50 -39.61 24.33
N LYS A 173 -3.19 -38.49 24.50
CA LYS A 173 -3.14 -37.37 23.55
C LYS A 173 -1.97 -36.44 23.91
N PRO A 174 -1.34 -35.75 22.93
CA PRO A 174 -0.30 -34.77 23.20
C PRO A 174 -0.81 -33.68 24.14
N THR A 175 -0.05 -33.40 25.18
CA THR A 175 -0.36 -32.35 26.16
C THR A 175 0.44 -31.08 25.91
N MET A 176 1.54 -31.17 25.15
CA MET A 176 2.45 -30.07 24.88
C MET A 176 2.73 -29.94 23.39
N PHE A 177 2.76 -28.70 22.91
CA PHE A 177 2.98 -28.32 21.52
C PHE A 177 4.07 -27.26 21.43
N ASN A 178 5.11 -27.55 20.66
CA ASN A 178 6.23 -26.65 20.46
C ASN A 178 6.03 -25.88 19.14
N THR A 179 5.98 -24.56 19.23
CA THR A 179 5.93 -23.69 18.04
C THR A 179 7.07 -24.01 17.08
N PHE A 180 6.77 -23.98 15.78
CA PHE A 180 7.66 -24.49 14.73
C PHE A 180 7.84 -23.51 13.56
N CYS A 181 6.75 -23.01 12.96
CA CYS A 181 6.86 -22.08 11.84
C CYS A 181 5.63 -21.18 11.68
N LYS A 182 5.75 -20.17 10.82
CA LYS A 182 4.67 -19.26 10.43
C LYS A 182 4.34 -19.45 8.96
N VAL A 183 3.04 -19.51 8.63
CA VAL A 183 2.58 -19.65 7.24
C VAL A 183 1.56 -18.57 6.87
N GLY A 184 1.75 -17.95 5.70
CA GLY A 184 0.91 -16.86 5.18
C GLY A 184 0.50 -17.00 3.73
N THR A 185 0.79 -18.15 3.12
CA THR A 185 0.58 -18.40 1.69
C THR A 185 0.12 -19.83 1.45
N GLY A 186 -0.48 -20.09 0.28
CA GLY A 186 -0.88 -21.44 -0.16
C GLY A 186 -2.39 -21.70 -0.21
N TYR A 187 -3.22 -20.79 0.29
CA TYR A 187 -4.68 -20.87 0.22
C TYR A 187 -5.29 -19.75 -0.62
N SER A 188 -6.44 -20.04 -1.24
CA SER A 188 -7.28 -19.05 -1.90
C SER A 188 -7.98 -18.13 -0.88
N LEU A 189 -8.40 -16.95 -1.32
CA LEU A 189 -9.15 -16.02 -0.47
C LEU A 189 -10.48 -16.62 0.04
N LYS A 190 -11.10 -17.52 -0.75
CA LYS A 190 -12.31 -18.24 -0.35
C LYS A 190 -12.03 -19.18 0.82
N GLN A 191 -10.99 -20.01 0.70
CA GLN A 191 -10.58 -20.93 1.77
C GLN A 191 -10.18 -20.16 3.03
N LEU A 192 -9.45 -19.05 2.88
CA LEU A 192 -9.08 -18.21 4.02
C LEU A 192 -10.31 -17.70 4.78
N ARG A 193 -11.32 -17.19 4.07
CA ARG A 193 -12.56 -16.69 4.70
C ARG A 193 -13.34 -17.79 5.41
N GLU A 194 -13.39 -18.98 4.82
CA GLU A 194 -14.06 -20.14 5.42
C GLU A 194 -13.39 -20.56 6.73
N ILE A 195 -12.06 -20.65 6.74
CA ILE A 195 -11.29 -20.98 7.93
C ILE A 195 -11.32 -19.85 8.96
N GLN A 196 -11.26 -18.59 8.54
CA GLN A 196 -11.44 -17.44 9.42
C GLN A 196 -12.80 -17.51 10.13
N ALA A 197 -13.89 -17.77 9.42
CA ALA A 197 -15.21 -17.90 10.01
C ALA A 197 -15.29 -19.04 11.03
N ARG A 198 -14.64 -20.18 10.73
CA ARG A 198 -14.59 -21.35 11.61
C ARG A 198 -13.78 -21.10 12.88
N LEU A 199 -12.60 -20.49 12.78
CA LEU A 199 -11.70 -20.27 13.92
C LEU A 199 -12.04 -19.02 14.73
N ARG A 200 -12.83 -18.09 14.17
CA ARG A 200 -13.21 -16.81 14.81
C ARG A 200 -13.70 -16.94 16.26
N PRO A 201 -14.60 -17.89 16.62
CA PRO A 201 -15.11 -18.00 17.97
C PRO A 201 -14.08 -18.44 19.01
N HIS A 202 -12.99 -19.07 18.55
CA HIS A 202 -12.01 -19.74 19.40
C HIS A 202 -10.73 -18.92 19.60
N TRP A 203 -10.56 -17.83 18.85
CA TRP A 203 -9.42 -16.93 19.02
C TRP A 203 -9.49 -16.18 20.35
N LYS A 204 -8.38 -16.22 21.08
CA LYS A 204 -8.14 -15.48 22.31
C LYS A 204 -7.00 -14.48 22.07
N THR A 205 -7.11 -13.28 22.62
CA THR A 205 -6.07 -12.24 22.47
C THR A 205 -4.80 -12.66 23.18
N PHE A 206 -3.67 -12.57 22.50
CA PHE A 206 -2.37 -12.84 23.09
C PHE A 206 -1.91 -11.62 23.89
N ASN A 207 -1.58 -11.81 25.16
CA ASN A 207 -1.05 -10.74 26.02
C ASN A 207 0.46 -10.88 26.15
N THR A 208 1.17 -9.80 25.83
CA THR A 208 2.63 -9.73 25.85
C THR A 208 3.23 -9.44 27.23
N ASP A 209 2.45 -9.05 28.24
CA ASP A 209 2.95 -8.85 29.61
C ASP A 209 3.37 -10.21 30.21
N PRO A 210 4.66 -10.42 30.55
CA PRO A 210 5.15 -11.67 31.13
C PRO A 210 4.45 -12.08 32.43
N ARG A 211 3.88 -11.13 33.17
CA ARG A 211 3.17 -11.38 34.44
C ARG A 211 1.73 -11.85 34.24
N ASN A 212 1.18 -11.65 33.04
CA ASN A 212 -0.20 -12.00 32.70
C ASN A 212 -0.27 -12.53 31.26
N MET A 213 0.62 -13.49 30.96
CA MET A 213 0.73 -14.08 29.63
C MET A 213 -0.53 -14.92 29.33
N SER A 214 -1.33 -14.42 28.41
CA SER A 214 -2.53 -15.09 27.88
C SER A 214 -2.10 -16.01 26.74
N MET A 215 -1.66 -17.22 27.05
CA MET A 215 -1.46 -18.29 26.08
C MET A 215 -1.86 -19.64 26.67
N SER A 216 -2.19 -20.61 25.82
CA SER A 216 -2.44 -21.99 26.26
C SER A 216 -1.24 -22.53 27.03
N ARG A 217 -1.51 -23.14 28.20
CA ARG A 217 -0.48 -23.85 28.98
C ARG A 217 0.10 -25.05 28.23
N LYS A 218 -0.57 -25.49 27.15
CA LYS A 218 -0.18 -26.59 26.28
C LYS A 218 0.71 -26.16 25.13
N VAL A 219 0.97 -24.86 24.94
CA VAL A 219 1.78 -24.35 23.82
C VAL A 219 3.03 -23.66 24.37
N ARG A 220 4.20 -24.06 23.86
CA ARG A 220 5.49 -23.47 24.21
C ARG A 220 5.99 -22.54 23.11
N LEU A 221 6.36 -21.32 23.51
CA LEU A 221 7.08 -20.35 22.68
C LEU A 221 8.59 -20.42 22.93
N ALA A 222 9.37 -19.88 22.00
CA ALA A 222 10.82 -19.77 22.17
C ALA A 222 11.20 -18.83 23.32
N MET A 223 12.07 -19.31 24.21
CA MET A 223 12.65 -18.55 25.34
C MET A 223 14.17 -18.39 25.16
N PRO A 224 14.78 -17.30 25.70
CA PRO A 224 14.15 -16.15 26.36
C PRO A 224 13.80 -15.04 25.36
N GLY A 225 12.66 -14.36 25.56
CA GLY A 225 12.32 -13.13 24.84
C GLY A 225 11.24 -13.23 23.76
N PHE A 226 10.62 -14.40 23.55
CA PHE A 226 9.46 -14.56 22.66
C PHE A 226 9.68 -13.92 21.28
N LYS A 227 10.77 -14.30 20.58
CA LYS A 227 11.20 -13.65 19.32
C LYS A 227 10.10 -13.59 18.26
N GLU A 228 9.20 -14.58 18.22
CA GLU A 228 8.01 -14.59 17.37
C GLU A 228 6.76 -14.81 18.26
N LYS A 229 5.81 -13.86 18.22
CA LYS A 229 4.58 -13.88 19.02
C LYS A 229 3.36 -13.72 18.13
N PRO A 230 2.29 -14.49 18.31
CA PRO A 230 1.06 -14.29 17.55
C PRO A 230 0.25 -13.12 18.14
N ASP A 231 -0.65 -12.54 17.34
CA ASP A 231 -1.61 -11.53 17.82
C ASP A 231 -2.74 -12.18 18.62
N VAL A 232 -3.14 -13.38 18.18
CA VAL A 232 -4.18 -14.19 18.80
C VAL A 232 -3.72 -15.64 18.90
N TRP A 233 -4.25 -16.38 19.85
CA TRP A 233 -3.96 -17.79 20.06
C TRP A 233 -5.25 -18.61 20.19
N ILE A 234 -5.13 -19.92 20.01
CA ILE A 234 -6.25 -20.87 20.08
C ILE A 234 -5.82 -22.08 20.92
N GLU A 235 -6.76 -22.67 21.66
CA GLU A 235 -6.49 -23.93 22.35
C GLU A 235 -6.27 -25.05 21.32
N PRO A 236 -5.32 -25.97 21.53
CA PRO A 236 -5.09 -27.10 20.64
C PRO A 236 -6.37 -27.88 20.29
N GLU A 237 -7.25 -28.09 21.27
CA GLU A 237 -8.51 -28.83 21.10
C GLU A 237 -9.50 -28.20 20.12
N GLU A 238 -9.50 -26.87 20.05
CA GLU A 238 -10.41 -26.08 19.22
C GLU A 238 -9.79 -25.73 17.86
N SER A 239 -8.56 -26.20 17.63
CA SER A 239 -7.77 -25.86 16.47
C SER A 239 -7.86 -26.91 15.36
N ILE A 240 -7.15 -26.65 14.26
CA ILE A 240 -7.12 -27.48 13.06
C ILE A 240 -5.69 -27.79 12.65
N ILE A 241 -5.52 -28.95 12.02
CA ILE A 241 -4.27 -29.32 11.35
C ILE A 241 -4.24 -28.74 9.94
N VAL A 242 -3.06 -28.31 9.53
CA VAL A 242 -2.77 -27.85 8.18
C VAL A 242 -1.60 -28.64 7.61
N GLN A 243 -1.75 -29.06 6.36
CA GLN A 243 -0.70 -29.72 5.61
C GLN A 243 0.16 -28.65 4.93
N VAL A 244 1.46 -28.66 5.22
CA VAL A 244 2.42 -27.64 4.78
C VAL A 244 3.53 -28.29 3.97
N LYS A 245 3.87 -27.65 2.86
CA LYS A 245 5.11 -27.91 2.12
C LYS A 245 6.10 -26.79 2.35
N ALA A 246 7.36 -27.15 2.37
CA ALA A 246 8.46 -26.21 2.44
C ALA A 246 9.62 -26.73 1.59
N ALA A 247 10.57 -25.86 1.29
CA ALA A 247 11.78 -26.26 0.59
C ALA A 247 12.75 -26.99 1.53
N GLU A 248 12.91 -26.44 2.75
CA GLU A 248 13.95 -26.86 3.68
C GLU A 248 13.49 -26.69 5.14
N ILE A 249 14.02 -27.53 6.03
CA ILE A 249 14.01 -27.41 7.49
C ILE A 249 15.32 -26.74 7.90
N CYS A 250 15.23 -25.63 8.63
CA CYS A 250 16.38 -24.86 9.07
C CYS A 250 16.44 -24.76 10.61
N PRO A 251 17.62 -24.88 11.24
CA PRO A 251 17.78 -24.58 12.66
C PRO A 251 17.42 -23.11 12.97
N THR A 252 16.80 -22.86 14.11
CA THR A 252 16.43 -21.50 14.54
C THR A 252 16.19 -21.40 16.03
N GLU A 253 16.42 -20.20 16.56
CA GLU A 253 16.07 -19.85 17.93
C GLU A 253 14.70 -19.17 18.03
N LYS A 254 14.07 -18.81 16.90
CA LYS A 254 12.80 -18.06 16.89
C LYS A 254 11.62 -18.86 17.40
N PHE A 255 11.68 -20.19 17.26
CA PHE A 255 10.59 -21.11 17.58
C PHE A 255 11.01 -22.14 18.63
N ALA A 256 10.04 -22.68 19.38
CA ALA A 256 10.33 -23.60 20.48
C ALA A 256 10.90 -24.94 20.00
N ALA A 257 10.46 -25.41 18.84
CA ALA A 257 10.90 -26.67 18.23
C ALA A 257 12.39 -26.66 17.81
N ARG A 258 13.10 -25.52 17.92
CA ARG A 258 14.51 -25.32 17.51
C ARG A 258 14.80 -25.45 16.01
N PHE A 259 13.79 -25.79 15.23
CA PHE A 259 13.79 -25.82 13.78
C PHE A 259 12.62 -24.98 13.25
N THR A 260 12.67 -24.61 11.98
CA THR A 260 11.57 -23.99 11.23
C THR A 260 11.64 -24.36 9.76
N LEU A 261 10.68 -23.87 8.99
CA LEU A 261 10.55 -24.14 7.57
C LEU A 261 10.96 -22.94 6.72
N ARG A 262 11.72 -23.20 5.65
CA ARG A 262 12.03 -22.23 4.60
C ARG A 262 10.99 -22.32 3.48
N PHE A 263 10.43 -21.17 3.13
CA PHE A 263 9.34 -21.04 2.16
C PHE A 263 8.11 -21.93 2.43
N PRO A 264 7.57 -21.94 3.67
CA PRO A 264 6.39 -22.72 3.98
C PRO A 264 5.17 -22.23 3.20
N ARG A 265 4.43 -23.19 2.63
CA ARG A 265 3.17 -22.99 1.90
C ARG A 265 2.15 -24.00 2.40
N LEU A 266 0.98 -23.51 2.78
CA LEU A 266 -0.14 -24.35 3.15
C LEU A 266 -0.70 -25.01 1.89
N GLN A 267 -0.68 -26.34 1.83
CA GLN A 267 -1.30 -27.10 0.74
C GLN A 267 -2.79 -27.29 0.98
N ARG A 268 -3.14 -27.70 2.20
CA ARG A 268 -4.51 -28.09 2.54
C ARG A 268 -4.81 -27.89 4.02
N PHE A 269 -6.06 -27.51 4.32
CA PHE A 269 -6.61 -27.60 5.67
C PHE A 269 -7.12 -29.02 5.92
N ARG A 270 -6.53 -29.73 6.89
CA ARG A 270 -6.80 -31.14 7.18
C ARG A 270 -7.93 -31.28 8.21
N LEU A 271 -9.14 -30.93 7.77
CA LEU A 271 -10.36 -31.05 8.59
C LEU A 271 -10.77 -32.52 8.83
N ASP A 272 -10.12 -33.46 8.13
CA ASP A 272 -10.24 -34.89 8.29
C ASP A 272 -9.43 -35.45 9.48
N LYS A 273 -8.48 -34.68 10.01
CA LYS A 273 -7.63 -35.09 11.13
C LYS A 273 -8.02 -34.38 12.42
N ASN A 274 -7.86 -35.08 13.53
CA ASN A 274 -7.99 -34.50 14.86
C ASN A 274 -6.72 -33.75 15.28
N TRP A 275 -6.84 -32.79 16.19
CA TRP A 275 -5.70 -31.95 16.63
C TRP A 275 -4.51 -32.73 17.21
N TRP A 276 -4.76 -33.92 17.79
CA TRP A 276 -3.72 -34.78 18.36
C TRP A 276 -2.96 -35.63 17.32
N GLU A 277 -3.39 -35.63 16.06
CA GLU A 277 -2.76 -36.36 14.95
C GLU A 277 -1.74 -35.49 14.18
N CYS A 278 -1.30 -34.39 14.78
CA CYS A 278 -0.26 -33.55 14.18
C CYS A 278 1.12 -34.21 14.34
N MET A 279 2.04 -33.79 13.48
CA MET A 279 3.42 -34.23 13.48
C MET A 279 4.08 -34.11 14.86
N LEU A 280 4.90 -35.11 15.21
CA LEU A 280 5.64 -35.15 16.46
C LEU A 280 7.00 -34.46 16.31
N GLN A 281 7.47 -33.82 17.38
CA GLN A 281 8.77 -33.16 17.38
C GLN A 281 9.93 -34.14 17.15
N THR A 282 9.80 -35.40 17.59
CA THR A 282 10.79 -36.46 17.36
C THR A 282 10.99 -36.80 15.89
N GLU A 283 10.04 -36.46 15.01
CA GLU A 283 10.12 -36.68 13.58
C GLU A 283 10.94 -35.60 12.85
N LEU A 284 11.19 -34.44 13.49
CA LEU A 284 11.91 -33.33 12.87
C LEU A 284 13.39 -33.64 12.63
N MET A 285 14.08 -34.24 13.60
CA MET A 285 15.52 -34.52 13.48
C MET A 285 15.81 -35.58 12.39
N PRO A 286 15.10 -36.73 12.32
CA PRO A 286 15.27 -37.67 11.22
C PRO A 286 14.97 -37.07 9.84
N LEU A 287 13.99 -36.18 9.72
CA LEU A 287 13.71 -35.48 8.47
C LEU A 287 14.81 -34.49 8.10
N TYR A 288 15.36 -33.78 9.08
CA TYR A 288 16.50 -32.91 8.88
C TYR A 288 17.73 -33.70 8.44
N ASP A 289 18.07 -34.80 9.11
CA ASP A 289 19.27 -35.59 8.82
C ASP A 289 19.21 -36.29 7.46
N ARG A 290 18.02 -36.74 7.03
CA ARG A 290 17.84 -37.50 5.77
C ARG A 290 18.37 -36.76 4.54
N ALA A 291 18.24 -35.45 4.49
CA ALA A 291 18.72 -34.63 3.36
C ALA A 291 19.35 -33.30 3.82
N SER A 292 19.96 -33.32 5.01
CA SER A 292 20.58 -32.15 5.67
C SER A 292 19.74 -30.88 5.58
N GLY A 293 18.46 -31.02 5.90
CA GLY A 293 17.46 -29.96 5.90
C GLY A 293 16.62 -29.88 4.62
N LYS A 294 17.01 -30.44 3.47
CA LYS A 294 16.10 -30.44 2.30
C LYS A 294 14.90 -31.36 2.53
N ILE A 295 13.71 -30.95 2.11
CA ILE A 295 12.50 -31.77 2.25
C ILE A 295 12.31 -32.71 1.05
N ALA A 296 12.78 -32.27 -0.13
CA ALA A 296 12.79 -33.11 -1.32
C ALA A 296 14.03 -34.00 -1.34
N HIS A 297 13.81 -35.31 -1.39
CA HIS A 297 14.86 -36.33 -1.38
C HIS A 297 14.59 -37.49 -2.36
N ARG A 298 13.45 -37.46 -3.07
CA ARG A 298 13.09 -38.48 -4.06
C ARG A 298 13.55 -38.04 -5.44
N ALA A 299 13.92 -39.01 -6.27
CA ALA A 299 14.23 -38.77 -7.67
C ALA A 299 12.96 -38.39 -8.45
N LEU A 300 13.11 -37.42 -9.35
CA LEU A 300 12.11 -37.03 -10.32
C LEU A 300 12.13 -37.99 -11.52
N GLU A 301 11.02 -38.68 -11.74
CA GLU A 301 10.78 -39.54 -12.91
C GLU A 301 9.68 -38.98 -13.82
N ASP A 302 9.62 -39.45 -15.07
CA ASP A 302 8.64 -39.01 -16.09
C ASP A 302 7.19 -39.14 -15.65
N HIS A 303 6.87 -40.19 -14.88
CA HIS A 303 5.52 -40.46 -14.42
C HIS A 303 4.97 -39.38 -13.48
N HIS A 304 5.85 -38.55 -12.89
CA HIS A 304 5.45 -37.38 -12.11
C HIS A 304 4.87 -36.24 -12.96
N PHE A 305 5.15 -36.22 -14.27
CA PHE A 305 4.56 -35.28 -15.23
C PHE A 305 3.46 -35.92 -16.06
N ASN A 306 3.53 -37.23 -16.27
CA ASN A 306 2.47 -38.06 -16.87
C ASN A 306 1.37 -38.43 -15.86
N ALA A 307 1.01 -37.51 -14.97
CA ALA A 307 -0.32 -37.49 -14.40
C ALA A 307 -1.29 -37.03 -15.50
N ASP A 308 -1.52 -37.93 -16.44
CA ASP A 308 -2.71 -37.96 -17.25
C ASP A 308 -3.93 -37.85 -16.32
N ASN A 309 -5.09 -37.52 -16.87
CA ASN A 309 -6.36 -37.41 -16.16
C ASN A 309 -6.88 -38.74 -15.56
N GLY A 310 -6.04 -39.46 -14.82
CA GLY A 310 -6.34 -40.59 -13.97
C GLY A 310 -7.12 -40.11 -12.76
N LYS A 311 -8.43 -39.99 -12.97
CA LYS A 311 -9.43 -40.15 -11.91
C LYS A 311 -9.01 -41.35 -11.03
N LEU A 312 -8.41 -41.08 -9.88
CA LEU A 312 -8.55 -41.96 -8.73
C LEU A 312 -10.04 -42.05 -8.46
N LYS A 313 -10.65 -43.16 -8.88
CA LYS A 313 -12.03 -43.54 -8.61
C LYS A 313 -12.16 -43.73 -7.10
N ALA A 314 -12.30 -42.64 -6.35
CA ALA A 314 -13.10 -42.69 -5.13
C ALA A 314 -14.52 -43.08 -5.58
N LYS A 315 -15.06 -44.17 -5.04
CA LYS A 315 -16.44 -44.63 -5.26
C LYS A 315 -17.39 -43.48 -4.92
N ARG A 316 -17.72 -42.68 -5.92
CA ARG A 316 -18.68 -41.59 -5.81
C ARG A 316 -20.05 -42.24 -5.82
N ALA A 317 -20.72 -42.25 -4.67
CA ALA A 317 -22.13 -42.57 -4.59
C ALA A 317 -22.88 -41.82 -5.71
N LYS A 318 -23.78 -42.52 -6.41
CA LYS A 318 -24.59 -41.98 -7.52
C LYS A 318 -25.17 -40.63 -7.13
N ARG A 319 -24.55 -39.53 -7.58
CA ARG A 319 -25.20 -38.22 -7.62
C ARG A 319 -26.07 -38.23 -8.86
N THR A 320 -27.36 -38.15 -8.64
CA THR A 320 -28.36 -37.77 -9.63
C THR A 320 -27.82 -36.60 -10.46
N THR A 321 -27.93 -36.74 -11.78
CA THR A 321 -27.55 -35.76 -12.79
C THR A 321 -28.28 -34.46 -12.51
N ALA A 322 -27.63 -33.55 -11.78
CA ALA A 322 -28.05 -32.16 -11.71
C ALA A 322 -27.77 -31.57 -13.08
N SER A 323 -28.83 -31.21 -13.80
CA SER A 323 -28.81 -30.41 -15.02
C SER A 323 -27.80 -29.27 -14.88
N PHE A 324 -26.97 -29.03 -15.90
CA PHE A 324 -26.13 -27.83 -15.96
C PHE A 324 -27.01 -26.59 -15.72
N ARG A 325 -26.88 -25.95 -14.55
CA ARG A 325 -27.58 -24.70 -14.24
C ARG A 325 -26.59 -23.56 -14.46
N VAL A 326 -26.97 -22.63 -15.33
CA VAL A 326 -26.30 -21.32 -15.47
C VAL A 326 -26.24 -20.66 -14.10
N ALA A 327 -25.07 -20.17 -13.67
CA ALA A 327 -24.93 -19.52 -12.37
C ALA A 327 -25.84 -18.29 -12.28
N GLU A 328 -26.42 -18.01 -11.10
CA GLU A 328 -27.49 -17.01 -10.95
C GLU A 328 -27.14 -15.62 -11.49
N HIS A 329 -25.88 -15.19 -11.39
CA HIS A 329 -25.42 -13.89 -11.87
C HIS A 329 -25.34 -13.77 -13.40
N PHE A 330 -25.51 -14.87 -14.14
CA PHE A 330 -25.65 -14.90 -15.60
C PHE A 330 -27.12 -15.07 -16.04
N LYS A 331 -28.07 -15.24 -15.12
CA LYS A 331 -29.50 -15.30 -15.42
C LYS A 331 -30.09 -13.89 -15.44
N ALA A 332 -30.93 -13.62 -16.44
CA ALA A 332 -31.77 -12.43 -16.46
C ALA A 332 -32.69 -12.39 -15.24
N ALA A 333 -33.04 -11.19 -14.76
CA ALA A 333 -34.09 -11.03 -13.77
C ALA A 333 -35.42 -11.55 -14.30
N ASP A 334 -36.22 -12.17 -13.42
CA ASP A 334 -37.64 -12.37 -13.71
C ASP A 334 -38.36 -11.03 -13.53
N LEU A 335 -39.02 -10.57 -14.59
CA LEU A 335 -39.62 -9.24 -14.70
C LEU A 335 -41.14 -9.32 -14.88
N SER A 336 -41.72 -10.52 -14.79
CA SER A 336 -43.13 -10.78 -15.08
C SER A 336 -44.09 -10.12 -14.08
N ASP A 337 -43.65 -9.90 -12.83
CA ASP A 337 -44.50 -9.38 -11.73
C ASP A 337 -44.31 -7.89 -11.40
N ILE A 338 -43.51 -7.14 -12.17
CA ILE A 338 -43.13 -5.76 -11.82
C ILE A 338 -44.11 -4.75 -12.42
N LYS A 339 -44.82 -4.03 -11.56
CA LYS A 339 -45.67 -2.88 -11.95
C LYS A 339 -44.80 -1.62 -12.10
N GLU A 340 -44.95 -0.94 -13.24
CA GLU A 340 -44.21 0.29 -13.54
C GLU A 340 -44.64 1.41 -12.57
N LYS A 341 -43.69 1.94 -11.79
CA LYS A 341 -43.88 3.06 -10.86
C LYS A 341 -43.71 4.42 -11.53
N SER A 342 -42.88 4.49 -12.57
CA SER A 342 -42.55 5.74 -13.27
C SER A 342 -42.13 5.46 -14.72
N LYS A 343 -42.06 6.50 -15.55
CA LYS A 343 -41.72 6.43 -16.98
C LYS A 343 -40.40 7.12 -17.33
N ILE A 344 -39.51 7.37 -16.36
CA ILE A 344 -38.24 8.10 -16.58
C ILE A 344 -37.32 7.43 -17.60
N PHE A 345 -37.34 6.10 -17.70
CA PHE A 345 -36.54 5.34 -18.66
C PHE A 345 -37.35 4.86 -19.87
N SER A 346 -38.56 5.41 -20.09
CA SER A 346 -39.40 5.03 -21.22
C SER A 346 -38.66 5.23 -22.56
N GLY A 347 -38.69 4.21 -23.42
CA GLY A 347 -37.99 4.19 -24.70
C GLY A 347 -36.51 3.79 -24.64
N LEU A 348 -35.92 3.62 -23.44
CA LEU A 348 -34.53 3.16 -23.32
C LEU A 348 -34.43 1.64 -23.21
N ARG A 349 -33.53 1.07 -24.00
CA ARG A 349 -33.06 -0.31 -23.86
C ARG A 349 -31.71 -0.30 -23.14
N LEU A 350 -31.60 -0.89 -21.95
CA LEU A 350 -30.38 -0.85 -21.14
C LEU A 350 -29.80 -2.25 -20.91
N ARG A 351 -28.48 -2.40 -21.04
CA ARG A 351 -27.79 -3.67 -20.80
C ARG A 351 -26.86 -3.57 -19.59
N VAL A 352 -27.18 -4.27 -18.51
CA VAL A 352 -26.32 -4.33 -17.31
C VAL A 352 -25.24 -5.40 -17.48
N ILE A 353 -23.97 -4.97 -17.51
CA ILE A 353 -22.82 -5.84 -17.81
C ILE A 353 -21.99 -6.13 -16.56
N GLY A 354 -21.42 -5.09 -15.94
CA GLY A 354 -20.46 -5.22 -14.85
C GLY A 354 -20.78 -4.24 -13.73
N ILE A 355 -20.96 -4.74 -12.52
CA ILE A 355 -21.25 -3.93 -11.34
C ILE A 355 -20.02 -3.95 -10.45
N ASP A 356 -19.61 -2.79 -9.95
CA ASP A 356 -18.47 -2.66 -9.07
C ASP A 356 -18.68 -3.42 -7.74
N ARG A 357 -17.63 -3.54 -6.93
CA ARG A 357 -17.71 -4.32 -5.69
C ARG A 357 -18.58 -3.66 -4.63
N ILE A 358 -18.70 -2.34 -4.62
CA ILE A 358 -19.47 -1.60 -3.62
C ILE A 358 -20.95 -1.75 -3.97
N THR A 359 -21.35 -1.40 -5.19
CA THR A 359 -22.74 -1.52 -5.64
C THR A 359 -23.18 -2.98 -5.62
N ARG A 360 -22.30 -3.95 -5.95
CA ARG A 360 -22.62 -5.39 -5.86
C ARG A 360 -22.90 -5.89 -4.44
N ARG A 361 -22.41 -5.21 -3.40
CA ARG A 361 -22.81 -5.52 -2.00
C ARG A 361 -24.19 -4.98 -1.67
N VAL A 362 -24.59 -3.88 -2.32
CA VAL A 362 -25.86 -3.18 -2.07
C VAL A 362 -26.99 -3.74 -2.95
N MET A 363 -26.74 -3.96 -4.23
CA MET A 363 -27.71 -4.43 -5.23
C MET A 363 -27.06 -5.43 -6.21
N SER A 364 -27.77 -6.51 -6.53
CA SER A 364 -27.33 -7.45 -7.56
C SER A 364 -27.63 -6.94 -8.98
N LYS A 365 -27.05 -7.59 -10.00
CA LYS A 365 -27.38 -7.31 -11.41
C LYS A 365 -28.88 -7.39 -11.68
N GLN A 366 -29.54 -8.38 -11.09
CA GLN A 366 -30.97 -8.56 -11.27
C GLN A 366 -31.75 -7.44 -10.60
N ASP A 367 -31.31 -6.94 -9.45
CA ASP A 367 -31.97 -5.80 -8.79
C ASP A 367 -31.90 -4.51 -9.62
N ILE A 368 -30.78 -4.28 -10.31
CA ILE A 368 -30.65 -3.13 -11.22
C ILE A 368 -31.57 -3.30 -12.44
N GLU A 369 -31.62 -4.49 -13.03
CA GLU A 369 -32.56 -4.80 -14.13
C GLU A 369 -34.02 -4.62 -13.69
N ARG A 370 -34.36 -5.01 -12.46
CA ARG A 370 -35.69 -4.76 -11.88
C ARG A 370 -35.98 -3.28 -11.74
N LYS A 371 -35.05 -2.47 -11.21
CA LYS A 371 -35.22 -1.01 -11.12
C LYS A 371 -35.39 -0.37 -12.48
N ILE A 372 -34.61 -0.78 -13.48
CA ILE A 372 -34.76 -0.29 -14.86
C ILE A 372 -36.19 -0.53 -15.34
N LYS A 373 -36.72 -1.74 -15.14
CA LYS A 373 -38.10 -2.08 -15.56
C LYS A 373 -39.17 -1.35 -14.74
N GLU A 374 -38.99 -1.25 -13.43
CA GLU A 374 -39.87 -0.53 -12.50
C GLU A 374 -40.04 0.95 -12.88
N PHE A 375 -39.00 1.56 -13.45
CA PHE A 375 -38.97 2.95 -13.89
C PHE A 375 -39.17 3.13 -15.41
N GLY A 376 -39.74 2.12 -16.07
CA GLY A 376 -40.26 2.19 -17.45
C GLY A 376 -39.24 1.87 -18.55
N GLY A 377 -38.03 1.42 -18.20
CA GLY A 377 -36.98 1.00 -19.13
C GLY A 377 -37.07 -0.47 -19.53
N THR A 378 -36.37 -0.84 -20.61
CA THR A 378 -36.32 -2.21 -21.12
C THR A 378 -34.93 -2.82 -20.88
N PRO A 379 -34.74 -3.66 -19.84
CA PRO A 379 -33.46 -4.33 -19.64
C PRO A 379 -33.25 -5.42 -20.71
N VAL A 380 -32.07 -5.45 -21.33
CA VAL A 380 -31.70 -6.41 -22.39
C VAL A 380 -30.40 -7.14 -22.04
N GLN A 381 -30.25 -8.38 -22.53
CA GLN A 381 -29.06 -9.21 -22.22
C GLN A 381 -27.97 -9.13 -23.30
N ARG A 382 -28.34 -8.81 -24.54
CA ARG A 382 -27.44 -8.65 -25.68
C ARG A 382 -27.27 -7.17 -26.00
N TYR A 383 -26.08 -6.83 -26.51
CA TYR A 383 -25.85 -5.50 -27.04
C TYR A 383 -26.23 -5.48 -28.52
N GLU A 384 -26.95 -4.44 -28.91
CA GLU A 384 -27.39 -4.11 -30.27
C GLU A 384 -27.34 -2.59 -30.41
N GLU A 385 -27.35 -2.10 -31.65
CA GLU A 385 -27.38 -0.66 -31.91
C GLU A 385 -28.62 -0.01 -31.27
N GLY A 386 -28.42 1.10 -30.56
CA GLY A 386 -29.47 1.76 -29.76
C GLY A 386 -29.73 1.15 -28.37
N VAL A 387 -28.88 0.23 -27.88
CA VAL A 387 -28.87 -0.23 -26.48
C VAL A 387 -27.80 0.52 -25.68
N LEU A 388 -28.17 1.09 -24.53
CA LEU A 388 -27.25 1.77 -23.62
C LEU A 388 -26.59 0.75 -22.65
N PRO A 389 -25.27 0.50 -22.75
CA PRO A 389 -24.58 -0.37 -21.81
C PRO A 389 -24.38 0.30 -20.45
N VAL A 390 -24.65 -0.44 -19.38
CA VAL A 390 -24.45 -0.03 -17.99
C VAL A 390 -23.34 -0.87 -17.37
N SER A 391 -22.22 -0.25 -16.98
CA SER A 391 -21.10 -0.92 -16.34
C SER A 391 -20.26 0.03 -15.49
N ASP A 392 -19.78 -0.44 -14.33
CA ASP A 392 -18.85 0.29 -13.47
C ASP A 392 -17.38 -0.15 -13.66
N MET A 393 -17.12 -1.18 -14.46
CA MET A 393 -15.79 -1.75 -14.64
C MET A 393 -15.52 -2.11 -16.10
N GLU A 394 -14.27 -1.94 -16.53
CA GLU A 394 -13.77 -2.41 -17.83
C GLU A 394 -13.49 -3.92 -17.85
N ASN A 395 -14.53 -4.73 -17.96
CA ASN A 395 -14.40 -6.18 -18.13
C ASN A 395 -14.23 -6.58 -19.60
N ILE A 396 -13.86 -7.85 -19.84
CA ILE A 396 -13.69 -8.42 -21.19
C ILE A 396 -14.92 -8.15 -22.09
N THR A 397 -16.12 -8.24 -21.53
CA THR A 397 -17.38 -7.96 -22.23
C THR A 397 -17.58 -6.49 -22.60
N VAL A 398 -17.03 -5.56 -21.81
CA VAL A 398 -17.06 -4.11 -22.08
C VAL A 398 -16.02 -3.76 -23.13
N ARG A 399 -14.84 -4.38 -23.07
CA ARG A 399 -13.77 -4.23 -24.08
C ARG A 399 -14.14 -4.78 -25.46
N ALA A 400 -15.09 -5.71 -25.52
CA ALA A 400 -15.61 -6.28 -26.76
C ALA A 400 -16.72 -5.43 -27.42
N LEU A 401 -17.21 -4.37 -26.75
CA LEU A 401 -18.16 -3.43 -27.35
C LEU A 401 -17.45 -2.49 -28.34
N PRO A 402 -18.18 -1.87 -29.29
CA PRO A 402 -17.63 -0.84 -30.15
C PRO A 402 -16.91 0.27 -29.37
N GLN A 403 -15.90 0.90 -29.98
CA GLN A 403 -15.09 1.92 -29.32
C GLN A 403 -15.87 3.24 -29.13
N ASP A 404 -16.68 3.62 -30.11
CA ASP A 404 -17.38 4.91 -30.14
C ASP A 404 -18.82 4.81 -29.62
N ILE A 405 -18.99 4.50 -28.34
CA ILE A 405 -20.30 4.40 -27.68
C ILE A 405 -20.24 4.92 -26.25
N ASP A 406 -21.36 5.45 -25.77
CA ASP A 406 -21.51 5.82 -24.37
C ASP A 406 -21.74 4.58 -23.50
N ILE A 407 -20.99 4.47 -22.40
CA ILE A 407 -21.16 3.44 -21.38
C ILE A 407 -21.38 4.15 -20.05
N VAL A 408 -22.56 3.98 -19.46
CA VAL A 408 -22.92 4.64 -18.20
C VAL A 408 -22.61 3.76 -17.00
N LYS A 409 -22.22 4.36 -15.87
CA LYS A 409 -22.08 3.71 -14.58
C LYS A 409 -23.46 3.36 -14.00
N THR A 410 -23.51 2.40 -13.09
CA THR A 410 -24.74 2.02 -12.38
C THR A 410 -25.26 3.13 -11.48
N SER A 411 -24.38 4.01 -10.99
CA SER A 411 -24.74 5.19 -10.20
C SER A 411 -25.74 6.09 -10.93
N TRP A 412 -25.60 6.28 -12.24
CA TRP A 412 -26.54 7.07 -13.05
C TRP A 412 -27.97 6.51 -13.00
N VAL A 413 -28.10 5.20 -13.14
CA VAL A 413 -29.41 4.52 -13.08
C VAL A 413 -30.02 4.69 -11.69
N LEU A 414 -29.21 4.54 -10.64
CA LEU A 414 -29.65 4.65 -9.26
C LEU A 414 -30.07 6.07 -8.89
N ASP A 415 -29.32 7.08 -9.32
CA ASP A 415 -29.62 8.49 -9.07
C ASP A 415 -30.84 8.97 -9.86
N CYS A 416 -31.00 8.54 -11.12
CA CYS A 416 -32.23 8.78 -11.87
C CYS A 416 -33.46 8.19 -11.15
N CYS A 417 -33.33 6.98 -10.59
CA CYS A 417 -34.40 6.36 -9.79
C CYS A 417 -34.67 7.12 -8.49
N ARG A 418 -33.62 7.60 -7.82
CA ARG A 418 -33.69 8.31 -6.54
C ARG A 418 -34.34 9.68 -6.67
N LEU A 419 -33.96 10.44 -7.69
CA LEU A 419 -34.47 11.79 -7.97
C LEU A 419 -35.78 11.76 -8.76
N GLY A 420 -36.16 10.61 -9.32
CA GLY A 420 -37.40 10.46 -10.06
C GLY A 420 -37.39 11.21 -11.40
N LEU A 421 -36.22 11.57 -11.93
CA LEU A 421 -36.05 12.28 -13.19
C LEU A 421 -34.87 11.69 -13.98
N ARG A 422 -34.93 11.78 -15.31
CA ARG A 422 -33.84 11.32 -16.18
C ARG A 422 -32.75 12.38 -16.21
N LEU A 423 -31.62 12.08 -15.58
CA LEU A 423 -30.47 12.98 -15.54
C LEU A 423 -29.77 13.06 -16.90
N ALA A 424 -29.28 14.24 -17.24
CA ALA A 424 -28.35 14.41 -18.35
C ALA A 424 -27.07 13.62 -18.10
N PHE A 425 -26.33 13.30 -19.17
CA PHE A 425 -25.03 12.66 -19.01
C PHE A 425 -24.04 13.66 -18.43
N ASN A 426 -23.30 13.21 -17.42
CA ASN A 426 -22.23 13.94 -16.77
C ASN A 426 -21.01 12.99 -16.74
N PRO A 427 -19.77 13.47 -16.90
CA PRO A 427 -18.57 12.64 -16.85
C PRO A 427 -18.51 11.71 -15.63
N LYS A 428 -19.02 12.11 -14.46
CA LYS A 428 -19.06 11.25 -13.26
C LYS A 428 -19.86 9.95 -13.47
N TYR A 429 -20.85 10.01 -14.35
CA TYR A 429 -21.74 8.90 -14.72
C TYR A 429 -21.26 8.09 -15.92
N LEU A 430 -20.19 8.50 -16.59
CA LEU A 430 -19.73 7.87 -17.82
C LEU A 430 -18.44 7.08 -17.56
N LEU A 431 -18.46 5.80 -17.89
CA LEU A 431 -17.27 4.94 -17.91
C LEU A 431 -16.50 5.12 -19.22
N ARG A 432 -17.22 5.32 -20.32
CA ARG A 432 -16.70 5.60 -21.66
C ARG A 432 -17.66 6.54 -22.37
N THR A 433 -17.12 7.47 -23.13
CA THR A 433 -17.87 8.47 -23.89
C THR A 433 -17.66 8.27 -25.39
N SER A 434 -18.75 8.41 -26.14
CA SER A 434 -18.71 8.55 -27.59
C SER A 434 -18.19 9.93 -27.99
N THR A 435 -17.74 10.06 -29.24
CA THR A 435 -17.27 11.32 -29.84
C THR A 435 -18.32 12.42 -29.77
N ALA A 436 -19.57 12.12 -30.15
CA ALA A 436 -20.69 13.07 -30.09
C ALA A 436 -20.99 13.56 -28.67
N THR A 437 -21.02 12.64 -27.69
CA THR A 437 -21.29 12.99 -26.28
C THR A 437 -20.10 13.74 -25.68
N ALA A 438 -18.86 13.39 -26.04
CA ALA A 438 -17.67 14.11 -25.60
C ALA A 438 -17.62 15.55 -26.14
N GLU A 439 -18.03 15.78 -27.40
CA GLU A 439 -18.14 17.12 -27.98
C GLU A 439 -19.21 17.95 -27.27
N ALA A 440 -20.39 17.37 -27.01
CA ALA A 440 -21.46 18.04 -26.28
C ALA A 440 -21.07 18.40 -24.83
N LEU A 441 -20.28 17.54 -24.16
CA LEU A 441 -19.82 17.78 -22.80
C LEU A 441 -18.69 18.81 -22.73
N LYS A 442 -17.93 19.02 -23.80
CA LYS A 442 -16.76 19.94 -23.81
C LYS A 442 -17.11 21.38 -23.44
N GLU A 443 -18.35 21.80 -23.69
CA GLU A 443 -18.84 23.14 -23.33
C GLU A 443 -19.36 23.23 -21.88
N GLN A 444 -19.62 22.08 -21.25
CA GLN A 444 -20.25 21.97 -19.93
C GLN A 444 -19.30 21.51 -18.83
N VAL A 445 -18.15 20.92 -19.20
CA VAL A 445 -17.17 20.39 -18.25
C VAL A 445 -15.76 20.89 -18.53
N ASP A 446 -14.95 20.98 -17.49
CA ASP A 446 -13.55 21.40 -17.58
C ASP A 446 -12.62 20.30 -18.12
N ALA A 447 -11.31 20.60 -18.20
CA ALA A 447 -10.29 19.66 -18.69
C ALA A 447 -10.08 18.42 -17.79
N PHE A 448 -10.63 18.43 -16.58
CA PHE A 448 -10.56 17.37 -15.58
C PHE A 448 -11.88 16.60 -15.45
N GLY A 449 -12.90 17.01 -16.20
CA GLY A 449 -14.22 16.38 -16.27
C GLY A 449 -15.13 16.79 -15.12
N ASP A 450 -14.91 17.97 -14.55
CA ASP A 450 -15.78 18.61 -13.56
C ASP A 450 -16.80 19.54 -14.23
N SER A 451 -18.02 19.61 -13.70
CA SER A 451 -19.12 20.38 -14.29
C SER A 451 -19.05 21.85 -13.89
N TYR A 452 -19.24 22.77 -14.84
CA TYR A 452 -19.36 24.20 -14.52
C TYR A 452 -20.67 24.58 -13.83
N GLU A 453 -21.67 23.68 -13.83
CA GLU A 453 -23.05 23.98 -13.42
C GLU A 453 -23.49 23.23 -12.15
N GLU A 454 -22.72 22.26 -11.66
CA GLU A 454 -23.08 21.45 -10.49
C GLU A 454 -22.12 21.68 -9.32
N ASP A 455 -22.67 21.74 -8.09
CA ASP A 455 -21.85 21.78 -6.87
C ASP A 455 -21.12 20.45 -6.66
N LEU A 456 -19.84 20.55 -6.29
CA LEU A 456 -18.95 19.40 -6.05
C LEU A 456 -19.21 18.79 -4.66
N THR A 457 -19.34 17.46 -4.58
CA THR A 457 -19.38 16.74 -3.29
C THR A 457 -17.97 16.29 -2.87
N GLU A 458 -17.77 15.96 -1.58
CA GLU A 458 -16.48 15.43 -1.10
C GLU A 458 -16.05 14.17 -1.86
N GLU A 459 -17.00 13.32 -2.23
CA GLU A 459 -16.76 12.09 -2.99
C GLU A 459 -16.37 12.39 -4.46
N ASP A 460 -17.03 13.38 -5.08
CA ASP A 460 -16.69 13.85 -6.43
C ASP A 460 -15.29 14.48 -6.44
N PHE A 461 -14.90 15.17 -5.37
CA PHE A 461 -13.59 15.79 -5.21
C PHE A 461 -12.47 14.76 -5.12
N ASP A 462 -12.67 13.69 -4.34
CA ASP A 462 -11.72 12.58 -4.24
C ASP A 462 -11.53 11.86 -5.59
N GLU A 463 -12.62 11.65 -6.35
CA GLU A 463 -12.53 11.04 -7.68
C GLU A 463 -11.79 11.96 -8.67
N MET A 464 -12.04 13.27 -8.61
CA MET A 464 -11.30 14.27 -9.41
C MET A 464 -9.80 14.26 -9.07
N LEU A 465 -9.44 14.22 -7.77
CA LEU A 465 -8.05 14.18 -7.31
C LEU A 465 -7.32 12.90 -7.78
N ALA A 466 -8.02 11.77 -7.82
CA ALA A 466 -7.50 10.52 -8.36
C ALA A 466 -7.19 10.61 -9.86
N ARG A 467 -8.02 11.31 -10.64
CA ARG A 467 -7.76 11.55 -12.07
C ARG A 467 -6.58 12.49 -12.30
N LEU A 468 -6.39 13.47 -11.41
CA LEU A 468 -5.25 14.40 -11.44
C LEU A 468 -3.91 13.69 -11.16
N THR A 469 -3.91 12.68 -10.29
CA THR A 469 -2.69 11.91 -9.97
C THR A 469 -2.26 10.94 -11.08
N ASP A 470 -3.20 10.44 -11.89
CA ASP A 470 -2.91 9.58 -13.05
C ASP A 470 -2.39 10.37 -14.28
N LYS A 471 -2.75 11.67 -14.39
CA LYS A 471 -2.21 12.58 -15.44
C LYS A 471 -0.96 13.33 -14.98
N GLN A 472 -0.02 12.67 -14.31
CA GLN A 472 1.35 13.17 -14.27
C GLN A 472 2.05 12.88 -15.59
N HIS A 473 1.75 13.69 -16.62
CA HIS A 473 2.57 14.05 -17.78
C HIS A 473 1.66 14.64 -18.87
N THR A 474 1.07 15.81 -18.60
CA THR A 474 0.77 16.75 -19.68
C THR A 474 1.60 18.00 -19.42
N THR A 475 2.71 18.11 -20.16
CA THR A 475 3.39 19.37 -20.41
C THR A 475 2.35 20.38 -20.87
N HIS A 476 2.02 21.36 -20.03
CA HIS A 476 1.24 22.50 -20.50
C HIS A 476 2.01 23.17 -21.66
N PRO A 477 1.34 23.54 -22.77
CA PRO A 477 1.96 24.40 -23.77
C PRO A 477 2.41 25.68 -23.07
N ALA A 478 3.62 26.14 -23.38
CA ALA A 478 4.18 27.36 -22.82
C ALA A 478 3.28 28.56 -23.16
N PHE A 479 2.43 28.95 -22.22
CA PHE A 479 1.92 30.31 -22.19
C PHE A 479 3.06 31.21 -21.69
N PRO A 480 3.23 32.42 -22.24
CA PRO A 480 4.21 33.35 -21.72
C PRO A 480 3.93 33.56 -20.23
N LEU A 481 4.88 33.17 -19.39
CA LEU A 481 4.81 33.32 -17.94
C LEU A 481 4.71 34.81 -17.64
N LEU A 482 3.52 35.26 -17.23
CA LEU A 482 3.36 36.54 -16.55
C LEU A 482 4.38 36.59 -15.40
N SER A 483 5.07 37.72 -15.26
CA SER A 483 5.94 37.94 -14.11
C SER A 483 5.10 37.85 -12.82
N HIS A 484 5.75 37.50 -11.71
CA HIS A 484 5.05 37.32 -10.43
C HIS A 484 4.31 38.59 -9.97
N THR A 485 4.79 39.77 -10.39
CA THR A 485 4.16 41.06 -10.13
C THR A 485 2.90 41.24 -10.99
N GLU A 486 2.93 40.85 -12.27
CA GLU A 486 1.76 40.90 -13.17
C GLU A 486 0.67 39.89 -12.73
N LEU A 487 1.06 38.70 -12.27
CA LEU A 487 0.12 37.74 -11.66
C LEU A 487 -0.55 38.33 -10.42
N ALA A 488 0.22 39.00 -9.55
CA ALA A 488 -0.32 39.63 -8.35
C ALA A 488 -1.27 40.80 -8.68
N GLU A 489 -1.02 41.57 -9.74
CA GLU A 489 -1.90 42.64 -10.20
C GLU A 489 -3.22 42.11 -10.77
N VAL A 490 -3.16 41.06 -11.60
CA VAL A 490 -4.36 40.37 -12.12
C VAL A 490 -5.14 39.73 -10.96
N GLU A 491 -4.47 39.06 -10.03
CA GLU A 491 -5.15 38.44 -8.88
C GLU A 491 -5.80 39.48 -7.95
N VAL A 492 -5.26 40.70 -7.83
CA VAL A 492 -5.89 41.81 -7.10
C VAL A 492 -7.20 42.25 -7.76
N GLU A 493 -7.25 42.24 -9.09
CA GLU A 493 -8.44 42.63 -9.85
C GLU A 493 -9.59 41.62 -9.69
N TYR A 494 -9.26 40.33 -9.48
CA TYR A 494 -10.25 39.23 -9.48
C TYR A 494 -10.44 38.52 -8.13
N THR A 495 -9.61 38.76 -7.10
CA THR A 495 -9.74 38.10 -5.77
C THR A 495 -10.01 39.08 -4.64
N THR A 496 -11.07 38.82 -3.87
CA THR A 496 -11.40 39.59 -2.66
C THR A 496 -10.63 39.09 -1.45
N GLY A 497 -9.44 39.64 -1.22
CA GLY A 497 -8.93 39.96 0.12
C GLY A 497 -8.45 38.85 1.07
N LEU A 498 -8.04 37.66 0.59
CA LEU A 498 -7.63 36.55 1.48
C LEU A 498 -6.12 36.23 1.49
N GLN A 499 -5.27 37.02 0.83
CA GLN A 499 -3.84 36.72 0.71
C GLN A 499 -2.94 37.92 1.07
N PRO A 500 -2.88 38.29 2.37
CA PRO A 500 -2.17 39.48 2.80
C PRO A 500 -0.65 39.37 2.68
N LEU A 501 -0.07 38.17 2.64
CA LEU A 501 1.39 37.98 2.58
C LEU A 501 1.88 37.58 1.18
N ARG A 502 1.09 37.77 0.12
CA ARG A 502 1.40 37.29 -1.25
C ARG A 502 2.71 37.79 -1.87
N LEU A 503 3.18 38.97 -1.45
CA LEU A 503 4.47 39.51 -1.87
C LEU A 503 5.63 39.09 -0.94
N ALA A 504 5.32 38.48 0.20
CA ALA A 504 6.31 38.05 1.17
C ALA A 504 6.94 36.73 0.73
N ARG A 505 8.23 36.80 0.41
CA ARG A 505 9.13 35.67 0.23
C ARG A 505 9.94 35.48 1.50
N VAL A 506 9.63 34.44 2.25
CA VAL A 506 10.06 34.24 3.63
C VAL A 506 11.02 33.05 3.72
N PHE A 507 12.22 33.29 4.24
CA PHE A 507 13.16 32.23 4.61
C PHE A 507 13.00 31.87 6.09
N LEU A 508 12.96 30.57 6.42
CA LEU A 508 12.79 30.07 7.78
C LEU A 508 14.17 29.79 8.40
N ASP A 509 14.58 30.54 9.42
CA ASP A 509 15.80 30.21 10.18
C ASP A 509 15.48 29.15 11.23
N MET A 510 15.99 27.96 10.99
CA MET A 510 15.72 26.78 11.80
C MET A 510 16.79 26.63 12.88
N ASP A 511 16.43 26.80 14.15
CA ASP A 511 17.32 26.48 15.26
C ASP A 511 17.81 25.02 15.18
N LYS A 512 19.09 24.79 15.51
CA LYS A 512 19.68 23.44 15.61
C LYS A 512 19.21 22.73 16.90
N GLY A 513 17.90 22.54 17.05
CA GLY A 513 17.31 21.68 18.07
C GLY A 513 17.31 20.20 17.64
N PRO A 514 17.18 19.24 18.59
CA PRO A 514 17.20 17.81 18.29
C PRO A 514 16.08 17.46 17.30
N ALA A 515 16.42 16.64 16.29
CA ALA A 515 15.50 16.20 15.25
C ALA A 515 14.34 15.40 15.85
N GLY A 516 13.15 15.99 15.90
CA GLY A 516 11.94 15.29 16.34
C GLY A 516 10.75 16.18 16.72
N GLU A 517 10.97 17.42 17.14
CA GLU A 517 9.88 18.37 17.43
C GLU A 517 9.72 19.40 16.29
N TYR A 518 8.48 19.65 15.87
CA TYR A 518 8.18 20.72 14.91
C TYR A 518 8.52 22.08 15.54
N SER A 519 9.69 22.64 15.22
CA SER A 519 10.09 23.98 15.64
C SER A 519 8.99 25.01 15.34
N THR A 520 8.76 25.96 16.23
CA THR A 520 7.75 27.03 16.11
C THR A 520 7.78 27.71 14.73
N VAL A 521 8.99 27.92 14.19
CA VAL A 521 9.24 28.52 12.88
C VAL A 521 8.64 27.70 11.72
N ARG A 522 8.64 26.36 11.80
CA ARG A 522 8.05 25.49 10.77
C ARG A 522 6.53 25.56 10.75
N LYS A 523 5.90 25.61 11.92
CA LYS A 523 4.43 25.77 12.03
C LYS A 523 4.02 27.13 11.46
N THR A 524 4.75 28.17 11.85
CA THR A 524 4.52 29.54 11.38
C THR A 524 4.78 29.68 9.87
N GLY A 525 5.73 28.92 9.31
CA GLY A 525 5.94 28.85 7.85
C GLY A 525 4.73 28.31 7.07
N LEU A 526 3.97 27.38 7.65
CA LEU A 526 2.72 26.91 7.02
C LEU A 526 1.64 28.01 7.02
N GLU A 527 1.60 28.84 8.06
CA GLU A 527 0.70 30.00 8.13
C GLU A 527 1.05 31.07 7.09
N VAL A 528 2.35 31.27 6.78
CA VAL A 528 2.79 32.13 5.68
C VAL A 528 2.24 31.64 4.34
N LEU A 529 2.35 30.34 4.05
CA LEU A 529 1.79 29.74 2.83
C LEU A 529 0.27 29.91 2.77
N PHE A 530 -0.41 29.75 3.89
CA PHE A 530 -1.86 29.93 3.99
C PHE A 530 -2.30 31.37 3.67
N LEU A 531 -1.51 32.38 4.08
CA LEU A 531 -1.75 33.79 3.76
C LEU A 531 -1.24 34.22 2.38
N GLY A 532 -0.86 33.27 1.53
CA GLY A 532 -0.42 33.48 0.14
C GLY A 532 1.06 33.78 -0.04
N GLY A 533 1.84 33.86 1.05
CA GLY A 533 3.29 34.08 0.97
C GLY A 533 4.06 32.85 0.51
N GLN A 534 5.33 33.05 0.12
CA GLN A 534 6.21 31.98 -0.33
C GLN A 534 7.23 31.62 0.75
N VAL A 535 7.36 30.34 1.07
CA VAL A 535 8.44 29.84 1.93
C VAL A 535 9.61 29.36 1.06
N MET A 536 10.80 29.91 1.31
CA MET A 536 11.99 29.64 0.51
C MET A 536 12.86 28.53 1.12
N ASP A 537 13.26 27.56 0.30
CA ASP A 537 14.16 26.47 0.71
C ASP A 537 15.62 26.92 0.92
N LYS A 538 16.02 28.01 0.25
CA LYS A 538 17.37 28.58 0.32
C LYS A 538 17.28 30.09 0.39
N LEU A 539 18.16 30.70 1.19
CA LEU A 539 18.27 32.14 1.30
C LEU A 539 18.96 32.71 0.04
N ASP A 540 18.23 33.48 -0.76
CA ASP A 540 18.72 34.13 -1.98
C ASP A 540 18.32 35.62 -2.03
N ARG A 541 18.87 36.35 -3.00
CA ARG A 541 18.70 37.82 -3.14
C ARG A 541 17.26 38.30 -3.36
N THR A 542 16.32 37.39 -3.57
CA THR A 542 14.89 37.70 -3.76
C THR A 542 14.07 37.53 -2.48
N CYS A 543 14.71 37.12 -1.38
CA CYS A 543 14.10 37.04 -0.06
C CYS A 543 13.69 38.42 0.46
N THR A 544 12.48 38.50 1.02
CA THR A 544 11.94 39.73 1.62
C THR A 544 11.99 39.70 3.15
N HIS A 545 11.82 38.52 3.75
CA HIS A 545 11.72 38.35 5.20
C HIS A 545 12.49 37.10 5.65
N VAL A 546 13.16 37.20 6.80
CA VAL A 546 13.74 36.05 7.49
C VAL A 546 12.97 35.85 8.79
N LEU A 547 12.34 34.68 8.93
CA LEU A 547 11.55 34.35 10.10
C LEU A 547 12.41 33.61 11.13
N VAL A 548 12.48 34.15 12.34
CA VAL A 548 13.23 33.57 13.47
C VAL A 548 12.29 33.25 14.65
N ASP A 549 12.69 32.31 15.50
CA ASP A 549 12.02 32.11 16.78
C ASP A 549 12.52 33.15 17.79
N GLU A 550 11.67 34.07 18.21
CA GLU A 550 12.00 35.14 19.17
C GLU A 550 12.44 34.57 20.54
N GLN A 551 12.00 33.35 20.86
CA GLN A 551 12.30 32.68 22.12
C GLN A 551 13.45 31.66 21.98
N GLY A 552 14.03 31.53 20.78
CA GLY A 552 15.08 30.58 20.42
C GLY A 552 16.50 31.14 20.47
N ASP A 553 17.43 30.51 19.75
CA ASP A 553 18.83 30.92 19.69
C ASP A 553 19.05 32.09 18.70
N LEU A 554 19.11 33.31 19.24
CA LEU A 554 19.30 34.53 18.45
C LEU A 554 20.76 34.82 18.06
N SER A 555 21.71 33.93 18.36
CA SER A 555 23.14 34.14 18.02
C SER A 555 23.39 34.32 16.51
N ARG A 556 22.58 33.64 15.69
CA ARG A 556 22.65 33.68 14.21
C ARG A 556 22.14 34.98 13.60
N VAL A 557 21.35 35.77 14.34
CA VAL A 557 20.82 37.06 13.87
C VAL A 557 21.96 38.04 13.55
N ALA A 558 23.08 37.96 14.27
CA ALA A 558 24.27 38.78 14.01
C ALA A 558 24.95 38.45 12.66
N GLU A 559 24.81 37.22 12.16
CA GLU A 559 25.38 36.80 10.88
C GLU A 559 24.64 37.44 9.71
N TYR A 560 23.32 37.67 9.83
CA TYR A 560 22.49 38.28 8.79
C TYR A 560 22.84 39.73 8.49
N ASP A 561 23.18 40.53 9.51
CA ASP A 561 23.61 41.92 9.33
C ASP A 561 24.86 42.03 8.44
N SER A 562 25.74 41.02 8.49
CA SER A 562 26.91 40.92 7.62
C SER A 562 26.56 40.38 6.23
N LEU A 563 25.68 39.37 6.15
CA LEU A 563 25.31 38.68 4.93
C LEU A 563 24.49 39.54 3.96
N PHE A 564 23.60 40.38 4.49
CA PHE A 564 22.72 41.24 3.69
C PHE A 564 23.31 42.61 3.36
N ARG A 565 24.57 42.88 3.76
CA ARG A 565 25.21 44.18 3.56
C ARG A 565 25.21 44.63 2.10
N ASP A 566 25.49 43.70 1.19
CA ASP A 566 25.67 43.94 -0.24
C ASP A 566 24.41 43.59 -1.07
N TRP A 567 23.27 43.36 -0.42
CA TRP A 567 22.03 43.02 -1.11
C TRP A 567 21.28 44.28 -1.55
N PRO A 568 20.67 44.29 -2.75
CA PRO A 568 19.95 45.46 -3.27
C PRO A 568 18.79 45.91 -2.36
N GLN A 569 18.13 44.96 -1.72
CA GLN A 569 17.10 45.14 -0.71
C GLN A 569 17.41 44.22 0.46
N ARG A 570 17.46 44.77 1.68
CA ARG A 570 17.78 43.98 2.87
C ARG A 570 16.52 43.26 3.36
N PRO A 571 16.53 41.92 3.46
CA PRO A 571 15.42 41.19 4.05
C PRO A 571 15.17 41.65 5.49
N LYS A 572 13.90 41.79 5.88
CA LYS A 572 13.53 42.13 7.26
C LYS A 572 13.61 40.87 8.12
N VAL A 573 14.43 40.89 9.18
CA VAL A 573 14.49 39.78 10.16
C VAL A 573 13.37 39.99 11.18
N VAL A 574 12.35 39.14 11.11
CA VAL A 574 11.11 39.25 11.89
C VAL A 574 10.88 37.99 12.71
N GLY A 575 10.24 38.16 13.86
CA GLY A 575 9.89 37.05 14.71
C GLY A 575 8.57 36.36 14.32
N CYS A 576 8.37 35.14 14.81
CA CYS A 576 7.15 34.36 14.55
C CYS A 576 5.85 35.05 15.01
N ALA A 577 5.90 36.02 15.93
CA ALA A 577 4.71 36.75 16.36
C ALA A 577 4.11 37.63 15.24
N TRP A 578 4.92 38.09 14.29
CA TRP A 578 4.45 38.92 13.17
C TRP A 578 3.43 38.19 12.29
N VAL A 579 3.76 36.96 11.86
CA VAL A 579 2.87 36.14 11.02
C VAL A 579 1.57 35.83 11.76
N LYS A 580 1.65 35.53 13.06
CA LYS A 580 0.47 35.25 13.89
C LYS A 580 -0.47 36.45 13.98
N GLU A 581 0.06 37.67 14.09
CA GLU A 581 -0.78 38.88 14.11
C GLU A 581 -1.36 39.17 12.71
N CYS A 582 -0.61 38.89 11.63
CA CYS A 582 -1.13 38.96 10.25
C CYS A 582 -2.27 37.97 10.01
N VAL A 583 -2.18 36.74 10.53
CA VAL A 583 -3.25 35.73 10.49
C VAL A 583 -4.48 36.23 11.24
N LYS A 584 -4.28 36.72 12.47
CA LYS A 584 -5.38 37.17 13.34
C LYS A 584 -6.14 38.36 12.77
N LEU A 585 -5.44 39.31 12.15
CA LEU A 585 -6.05 40.51 11.56
C LEU A 585 -6.41 40.34 10.08
N ASN A 586 -6.06 39.19 9.48
CA ASN A 586 -6.22 38.89 8.06
C ASN A 586 -5.76 40.02 7.12
N ARG A 587 -4.62 40.66 7.48
CA ARG A 587 -3.98 41.75 6.73
C ARG A 587 -2.49 41.78 7.03
N GLU A 588 -1.70 42.36 6.14
CA GLU A 588 -0.29 42.62 6.41
C GLU A 588 -0.17 43.70 7.50
N VAL A 589 0.62 43.42 8.53
CA VAL A 589 0.87 44.32 9.67
C VAL A 589 2.29 44.87 9.54
N ASP A 590 2.49 46.13 9.91
CA ASP A 590 3.83 46.75 9.92
C ASP A 590 4.83 45.93 10.74
N GLU A 591 5.97 45.63 10.14
CA GLU A 591 6.95 44.69 10.68
C GLU A 591 7.87 45.34 11.73
N ALA A 592 7.86 46.68 11.83
CA ALA A 592 8.75 47.45 12.72
C ALA A 592 8.64 47.03 14.21
N GLY A 593 7.44 46.64 14.65
CA GLY A 593 7.19 46.16 16.02
C GLY A 593 7.64 44.72 16.29
N PHE A 594 8.02 43.98 15.25
CA PHE A 594 8.33 42.55 15.30
C PHE A 594 9.75 42.23 14.79
N MET A 595 10.56 43.26 14.54
CA MET A 595 11.95 43.10 14.12
C MET A 595 12.82 42.56 15.26
N VAL A 596 13.59 41.52 14.97
CA VAL A 596 14.52 40.91 15.94
C VAL A 596 15.94 41.42 15.69
N LYS A 597 16.61 41.89 16.74
CA LYS A 597 17.99 42.43 16.68
C LYS A 597 18.96 41.51 17.42
N ALA A 598 20.22 41.49 16.97
CA ALA A 598 21.28 40.73 17.61
C ALA A 598 21.56 41.20 19.06
N PRO A 599 21.88 40.28 20.00
CA PRO A 599 22.28 40.64 21.36
C PRO A 599 23.59 41.43 21.38
N ARG A 600 23.65 42.56 22.10
CA ARG A 600 24.87 43.38 22.24
C ARG A 600 25.92 42.64 23.08
N ALA A 601 27.15 42.50 22.58
CA ALA A 601 28.28 41.98 23.35
C ALA A 601 28.61 42.89 24.53
N SER A 602 28.53 42.38 25.76
CA SER A 602 28.92 43.10 26.98
C SER A 602 30.44 43.22 27.08
N GLY A 603 30.98 44.43 26.84
CA GLY A 603 32.37 44.78 27.10
C GLY A 603 32.55 45.40 28.49
N SER A 604 33.49 44.83 29.25
CA SER A 604 34.29 45.43 30.34
C SER A 604 33.68 46.52 31.23
N THR A 605 33.34 46.15 32.46
CA THR A 605 33.56 47.00 33.65
C THR A 605 33.99 46.12 34.82
N SER A 606 35.20 46.35 35.31
CA SER A 606 35.66 46.01 36.67
C SER A 606 35.70 47.30 37.51
N PRO A 607 35.88 47.25 38.83
CA PRO A 607 35.03 46.59 39.82
C PRO A 607 34.65 47.58 40.95
N GLU A 608 33.51 47.41 41.62
CA GLU A 608 33.37 47.92 43.00
C GLU A 608 32.28 47.17 43.81
N SER A 609 32.79 46.40 44.77
CA SER A 609 32.33 46.15 46.15
C SER A 609 30.83 46.05 46.52
N SER A 610 30.48 44.81 46.91
CA SER A 610 29.82 44.42 48.18
C SER A 610 28.50 45.08 48.61
N THR A 611 27.43 44.28 48.80
CA THR A 611 27.03 43.75 50.13
C THR A 611 25.85 42.76 50.04
N THR A 612 26.09 41.56 50.57
CA THR A 612 25.21 40.68 51.39
C THR A 612 23.67 40.74 51.30
N ALA A 613 23.13 39.59 50.89
CA ALA A 613 22.33 38.66 51.71
C ALA A 613 20.78 38.72 51.77
N THR A 614 20.24 37.50 51.75
CA THR A 614 19.10 36.99 52.55
C THR A 614 17.76 36.78 51.83
N THR A 615 17.48 35.49 51.67
CA THR A 615 16.19 34.75 51.73
C THR A 615 14.89 35.53 51.92
N ALA A 616 13.84 35.11 51.20
CA ALA A 616 12.73 34.29 51.75
C ALA A 616 11.51 34.28 50.81
N ALA A 617 10.97 33.08 50.56
CA ALA A 617 9.52 32.93 50.35
C ALA A 617 8.80 33.24 51.68
N PRO A 618 7.51 33.59 51.70
CA PRO A 618 6.56 32.50 51.97
C PRO A 618 5.10 32.68 51.47
N THR A 619 4.46 31.51 51.33
CA THR A 619 3.09 31.10 51.75
C THR A 619 1.82 31.83 51.34
N ALA A 620 0.88 30.95 50.96
CA ALA A 620 -0.56 31.12 50.82
C ALA A 620 -1.31 31.49 52.11
N ALA A 621 -2.48 32.11 51.96
CA ALA A 621 -3.64 31.87 52.82
C ALA A 621 -4.96 32.28 52.13
N GLN A 622 -5.99 31.50 52.45
CA GLN A 622 -7.38 31.52 52.00
C GLN A 622 -8.16 32.75 52.45
N ALA A 623 -9.33 33.00 51.83
CA ALA A 623 -10.60 33.09 52.56
C ALA A 623 -11.79 33.13 51.59
N GLY A 624 -12.90 32.53 52.03
CA GLY A 624 -14.08 32.24 51.24
C GLY A 624 -15.11 33.38 51.10
N ALA A 625 -15.98 33.13 50.11
CA ALA A 625 -17.44 33.19 50.18
C ALA A 625 -18.16 34.52 50.44
N THR A 626 -19.03 34.92 49.50
CA THR A 626 -20.48 34.93 49.78
C THR A 626 -21.35 35.00 48.51
N THR A 627 -22.40 34.20 48.58
CA THR A 627 -23.67 34.07 47.83
C THR A 627 -24.33 35.34 47.27
N THR A 628 -25.00 35.21 46.12
CA THR A 628 -26.47 35.41 46.01
C THR A 628 -27.03 34.93 44.67
N SER A 629 -28.17 34.26 44.75
CA SER A 629 -29.03 33.78 43.67
C SER A 629 -29.98 34.87 43.20
N SER A 630 -30.38 34.86 41.93
CA SER A 630 -31.75 35.22 41.52
C SER A 630 -32.06 34.73 40.10
N SER A 631 -33.34 34.52 39.89
CA SER A 631 -34.02 33.68 38.90
C SER A 631 -34.59 34.45 37.70
N ALA A 632 -34.79 33.71 36.61
CA ALA A 632 -35.89 33.80 35.63
C ALA A 632 -36.10 35.11 34.84
N SER A 633 -36.08 35.02 33.51
CA SER A 633 -37.31 35.13 32.69
C SER A 633 -37.02 35.15 31.19
N SER A 634 -37.90 34.45 30.47
CA SER A 634 -38.10 34.41 29.03
C SER A 634 -38.63 35.73 28.47
N SER A 635 -38.19 36.15 27.28
CA SER A 635 -39.04 36.90 26.35
C SER A 635 -38.64 36.67 24.89
N SER A 636 -39.68 36.47 24.08
CA SER A 636 -39.72 36.21 22.65
C SER A 636 -40.04 37.49 21.85
N SER A 637 -39.44 37.66 20.67
CA SER A 637 -40.07 38.21 19.43
C SER A 637 -38.94 38.50 18.41
N SER A 638 -38.92 37.82 17.26
CA SER A 638 -39.52 38.26 15.98
C SER A 638 -39.02 39.64 15.54
N THR A 639 -38.34 39.77 14.39
CA THR A 639 -38.95 40.08 13.07
C THR A 639 -37.87 40.41 12.00
N ARG A 640 -37.85 39.58 10.94
CA ARG A 640 -37.53 39.81 9.50
C ARG A 640 -36.16 40.29 8.94
N PRO A 641 -35.84 39.87 7.69
CA PRO A 641 -34.55 40.04 7.02
C PRO A 641 -34.51 41.24 6.05
N ALA A 642 -33.31 41.65 5.65
CA ALA A 642 -33.03 42.61 4.58
C ALA A 642 -31.83 42.12 3.73
N PRO A 643 -31.61 42.62 2.50
CA PRO A 643 -32.15 42.04 1.26
C PRO A 643 -31.05 41.48 0.33
N LEU A 644 -31.45 40.53 -0.53
CA LEU A 644 -30.64 40.05 -1.66
C LEU A 644 -30.41 41.19 -2.67
N VAL A 645 -29.15 41.59 -2.82
CA VAL A 645 -28.71 42.47 -3.91
C VAL A 645 -28.59 41.63 -5.18
N ARG A 646 -29.47 41.91 -6.15
CA ARG A 646 -29.48 41.35 -7.51
C ARG A 646 -28.14 41.62 -8.20
N ARG A 647 -27.39 40.58 -8.57
CA ARG A 647 -26.35 40.69 -9.61
C ARG A 647 -27.04 40.81 -10.98
N ARG A 648 -26.70 41.87 -11.72
CA ARG A 648 -27.08 42.06 -13.12
C ARG A 648 -26.41 40.97 -13.96
N SER A 649 -27.19 40.31 -14.82
CA SER A 649 -26.67 39.47 -15.90
C SER A 649 -26.01 40.36 -16.95
N ILE A 650 -24.72 40.14 -17.21
CA ILE A 650 -24.04 40.70 -18.39
C ILE A 650 -23.76 39.51 -19.32
N SER A 651 -24.27 39.57 -20.55
CA SER A 651 -24.10 38.51 -21.55
C SER A 651 -22.67 38.46 -22.06
N ALA A 652 -22.15 37.25 -22.31
CA ALA A 652 -20.81 36.95 -22.82
C ALA A 652 -20.41 37.66 -24.14
N ALA A 653 -21.34 38.31 -24.84
CA ALA A 653 -21.04 39.08 -26.05
C ALA A 653 -20.24 40.37 -25.80
N SER A 654 -20.28 40.96 -24.59
CA SER A 654 -19.60 42.24 -24.31
C SER A 654 -18.11 42.11 -24.02
N VAL A 655 -17.62 40.90 -23.65
CA VAL A 655 -16.21 40.70 -23.23
C VAL A 655 -15.29 40.49 -24.44
N ARG A 656 -15.86 40.25 -25.64
CA ARG A 656 -15.07 39.94 -26.85
C ARG A 656 -14.56 41.17 -27.60
N ALA A 657 -14.91 42.39 -27.20
CA ALA A 657 -14.56 43.61 -27.92
C ALA A 657 -13.27 44.29 -27.41
N ASP A 658 -12.81 44.00 -26.19
CA ASP A 658 -11.65 44.68 -25.59
C ASP A 658 -10.33 43.88 -25.68
N LEU A 659 -10.34 42.71 -26.35
CA LEU A 659 -9.17 41.82 -26.48
C LEU A 659 -8.84 41.45 -27.94
N GLN A 660 -9.12 42.35 -28.90
CA GLN A 660 -8.58 42.28 -30.26
C GLN A 660 -7.61 43.42 -30.55
#